data_AF-A0A1S1N8A9-F1
#
_entry.id   AF-A0A1S1N8A9-F1
#
_cell.length_a   1.000
_cell.length_b   1.000
_cell.length_c   1.000
_cell.angle_alpha   90.00
_cell.angle_beta   90.00
_cell.angle_gamma   90.00
#
_symmetry.space_group_name_H-M   'P 1'
#
loop_
_entity.id
_entity.type
_entity.pdbx_description
1 polymer ?
#
loop_
_entity_poly.entity_id
_entity_poly.type
_entity_poly.pdbx_seq_one_letter_code
_entity_poly.pdbx_strand_id
1 'polypeptide(L)'
;MLKHNNSKHRVTLLKVLCFSLLPLTLCATSVQANEPWNIIDEQFSNGFNDWERANQHRIDLSQESMNTQLGTYAAYLSKKNLVTDIDEATLRFSLNPNNSDIPSAISIATLKGANEYNLWSLRLSGDSQGGFKLQLTWQSNVTGSCDTAYGSFVDIANTSWSDIAISYKANDYVELNVNGNSYRSNNVTHCEQYGDRVYVGQLSDKYNTPAPSGNLLIDDVKFQVASVTDLWVNNKTYSKRCVSGSGLSENSPFCTIQEAANRAGPGTTVHILPGIYRETITPSLSGTATKPVLYKAEYGPNTVSLLGSEVIKNWQPVTDRETLKRFPNAPSLYYADISSYKLSDSPLFLMRHAPFSDALYTRYPIAREPNWETSYVVGHEAENDWQYAKNWWHANGGEKEATGSELPTSPQCEDKKDCDENNRSRRLLTDTVHFPTLGDLSGATLVALTNKLGHDLYRTQIVSEPSINETRIMVAEDCGITNNTNGCETANKGAGLGWGSAYYIENLPKLLNAPGEWWFDKVSQKLYFSPPDNTDPNALNLELSVRDFGIKLAHGGDIGSRSHVIFDGLSLTYFNHSAVLLESTAPRFSTGITLNNLKINFADYGIYLYNHSNGETHSAITQFTLKNSNIGFIDSQFMKTNYRWDGNYTHAGISDLNIENNEFHHVGFRASNSKEGGNGATFNKADKIKFINNYVHHIAHNGVLFARAHIESDLTTNIPKDAIKTGDLLIANNRFEQTCQLTADCGGLKFWGEPGEPSHVFRDTLVINNQFSNVIGWTYIAEQREGFSGGIQSDIKGMGGYGLYIDMAAGIHVYRNIAYNNALAGFSFAGAYEMGDIVLMHNIAANSLYGVYLSDWEDDVNSQYTRILNNILINNEAYGILRDGGNADYGNFMVDHNFYEQNGWRSSSAGGVHKPGDVYIYRDLVANEHYPSMHQITNGWEQSGINGQVLFANYPLDDHSFGIKPQWPDFRLTAKSDAIDRTTDLEVYQRVKSIAEDLEAIHSHPLGSFFQAQGLSMDHGAIESAYLKEYHPPVLAQQNVELKLDETSGSTAYNSASAPVLGTLINQPQWIEEGVENGALWFDQQTRYVTLGQDNAFDFNPALDDFTVSIWFKTSQSGALVSKVKSYNELVQYYLYVGSVDKKLYSKVGDDTLNSHISVNDDKWHLATLVNQNGEHSLYLDGQFIDYHTSNNVLSSNTDLLLGARRHNNNTNVSIPFNGILDEFLIYPAALTGYQVQAIYQSSVD
;
A
#
# COMPACT_ATOMS: atom_id res chain seq x y z
N MET A 1 -53.62 5.45 7.90
CA MET A 1 -54.42 5.64 9.14
C MET A 1 -54.18 4.47 10.08
N LEU A 2 -53.65 4.79 11.26
CA LEU A 2 -53.62 4.09 12.56
C LEU A 2 -53.99 2.58 12.69
N LYS A 3 -53.00 1.83 13.22
CA LYS A 3 -52.97 1.06 14.50
C LYS A 3 -53.36 -0.45 14.59
N HIS A 4 -52.39 -1.16 15.20
CA HIS A 4 -52.48 -2.22 16.24
C HIS A 4 -52.96 -3.64 15.82
N ASN A 5 -52.51 -4.76 16.39
CA ASN A 5 -51.56 -5.09 17.47
C ASN A 5 -51.25 -6.62 17.43
N ASN A 6 -50.02 -6.98 17.79
CA ASN A 6 -49.54 -8.12 18.61
C ASN A 6 -50.37 -9.43 18.75
N SER A 7 -49.73 -10.59 18.56
CA SER A 7 -49.13 -11.38 19.67
C SER A 7 -48.66 -12.81 19.32
N LYS A 8 -47.38 -13.09 19.61
CA LYS A 8 -46.74 -14.23 20.33
C LYS A 8 -47.16 -15.71 20.11
N HIS A 9 -46.20 -16.44 19.51
CA HIS A 9 -45.39 -17.58 20.03
C HIS A 9 -45.86 -19.05 20.10
N ARG A 10 -44.95 -19.90 19.59
CA ARG A 10 -44.42 -21.23 20.03
C ARG A 10 -44.94 -22.54 19.41
N VAL A 11 -44.11 -23.07 18.50
CA VAL A 11 -43.43 -24.40 18.48
C VAL A 11 -44.25 -25.65 18.82
N THR A 12 -44.26 -26.66 17.93
CA THR A 12 -43.93 -28.09 18.22
C THR A 12 -43.71 -28.89 16.92
N LEU A 13 -42.63 -29.69 16.90
CA LEU A 13 -42.27 -30.73 15.93
C LEU A 13 -43.38 -31.77 15.68
N LEU A 14 -43.45 -32.34 14.48
CA LEU A 14 -43.75 -33.78 14.33
C LEU A 14 -43.12 -34.37 13.05
N LYS A 15 -42.20 -35.33 13.23
CA LYS A 15 -41.76 -36.31 12.23
C LYS A 15 -42.89 -37.33 12.00
N VAL A 16 -43.17 -37.70 10.75
CA VAL A 16 -43.89 -38.94 10.41
C VAL A 16 -43.11 -39.70 9.33
N LEU A 17 -42.76 -40.94 9.65
CA LEU A 17 -42.29 -41.99 8.74
C LEU A 17 -43.45 -42.55 7.90
N CYS A 18 -43.22 -42.79 6.60
CA CYS A 18 -43.90 -43.87 5.88
C CYS A 18 -42.99 -44.44 4.77
N PHE A 19 -42.91 -45.77 4.73
CA PHE A 19 -42.11 -46.58 3.80
C PHE A 19 -42.96 -47.04 2.59
N SER A 20 -42.26 -47.18 1.46
CA SER A 20 -42.47 -48.07 0.28
C SER A 20 -43.64 -47.86 -0.70
N LEU A 21 -43.32 -47.39 -1.93
CA LEU A 21 -43.27 -48.16 -3.20
C LEU A 21 -42.98 -47.19 -4.39
N LEU A 22 -42.04 -47.58 -5.27
CA LEU A 22 -41.46 -46.87 -6.47
C LEU A 22 -42.48 -46.40 -7.54
N PRO A 23 -42.11 -45.59 -8.59
CA PRO A 23 -40.79 -45.03 -8.95
C PRO A 23 -40.74 -43.51 -9.31
N LEU A 24 -39.52 -42.96 -9.21
CA LEU A 24 -38.93 -41.84 -9.97
C LEU A 24 -39.84 -40.77 -10.62
N THR A 25 -39.90 -39.60 -9.99
CA THR A 25 -39.83 -38.30 -10.67
C THR A 25 -39.05 -37.34 -9.79
N LEU A 26 -37.95 -36.79 -10.32
CA LEU A 26 -37.09 -35.84 -9.65
C LEU A 26 -37.90 -34.65 -9.12
N CYS A 27 -37.71 -34.32 -7.84
CA CYS A 27 -37.93 -32.98 -7.33
C CYS A 27 -36.97 -32.02 -8.05
N ALA A 28 -37.50 -31.17 -8.91
CA ALA A 28 -36.89 -29.87 -9.16
C ALA A 28 -37.25 -28.99 -7.96
N THR A 29 -36.37 -28.91 -6.96
CA THR A 29 -36.36 -27.77 -6.05
C THR A 29 -36.01 -26.56 -6.91
N SER A 30 -36.95 -25.62 -7.04
CA SER A 30 -36.72 -24.32 -7.65
C SER A 30 -35.71 -23.56 -6.80
N VAL A 31 -34.42 -23.69 -7.14
CA VAL A 31 -33.44 -22.66 -6.86
C VAL A 31 -34.01 -21.39 -7.48
N GLN A 32 -34.23 -20.35 -6.69
CA GLN A 32 -34.53 -19.02 -7.22
C GLN A 32 -33.39 -18.70 -8.21
N ALA A 33 -33.67 -18.69 -9.50
CA ALA A 33 -32.68 -18.31 -10.48
C ALA A 33 -32.24 -16.89 -10.15
N ASN A 34 -30.95 -16.69 -9.91
CA ASN A 34 -30.41 -15.36 -9.64
C ASN A 34 -30.75 -14.45 -10.83
N GLU A 35 -31.15 -13.21 -10.56
CA GLU A 35 -31.35 -12.21 -11.61
C GLU A 35 -30.05 -12.05 -12.41
N PRO A 36 -30.09 -12.09 -13.76
CA PRO A 36 -28.90 -12.00 -14.58
C PRO A 36 -28.21 -10.63 -14.44
N TRP A 37 -26.90 -10.58 -14.65
CA TRP A 37 -26.19 -9.31 -14.66
C TRP A 37 -26.45 -8.56 -15.94
N ASN A 38 -26.79 -7.29 -15.83
CA ASN A 38 -26.87 -6.40 -16.97
C ASN A 38 -25.50 -5.77 -17.21
N ILE A 39 -24.85 -6.11 -18.32
CA ILE A 39 -23.53 -5.59 -18.71
C ILE A 39 -23.65 -4.20 -19.36
N ILE A 40 -24.85 -3.82 -19.81
CA ILE A 40 -25.09 -2.58 -20.57
C ILE A 40 -26.21 -1.70 -19.92
N ASP A 41 -26.62 -1.98 -18.69
CA ASP A 41 -27.73 -1.25 -18.04
C ASP A 41 -27.24 -0.25 -16.98
N GLU A 42 -27.04 0.99 -17.42
CA GLU A 42 -27.22 2.21 -16.62
C GLU A 42 -27.88 3.23 -17.55
N GLN A 43 -29.22 3.36 -17.48
CA GLN A 43 -30.08 4.32 -18.23
C GLN A 43 -29.54 4.85 -19.58
N PHE A 44 -30.24 4.53 -20.69
CA PHE A 44 -29.95 5.07 -22.03
C PHE A 44 -29.71 6.60 -22.08
N SER A 45 -30.29 7.35 -21.14
CA SER A 45 -30.12 8.79 -21.00
C SER A 45 -28.76 9.26 -20.49
N ASN A 46 -28.00 8.44 -19.73
CA ASN A 46 -26.73 8.83 -19.10
C ASN A 46 -25.50 8.05 -19.62
N GLY A 47 -25.69 7.03 -20.49
CA GLY A 47 -24.69 5.98 -20.76
C GLY A 47 -24.18 5.81 -22.20
N PHE A 48 -24.22 6.84 -23.07
CA PHE A 48 -23.72 6.73 -24.46
C PHE A 48 -22.19 6.52 -24.58
N ASN A 49 -21.45 6.68 -23.49
CA ASN A 49 -19.97 6.67 -23.46
C ASN A 49 -19.33 5.31 -23.76
N ASP A 50 -20.12 4.23 -23.70
CA ASP A 50 -19.63 2.86 -23.78
C ASP A 50 -19.88 2.17 -25.13
N TRP A 51 -20.60 2.84 -26.04
CA TRP A 51 -20.91 2.37 -27.38
C TRP A 51 -20.16 3.19 -28.45
N GLU A 52 -19.42 2.52 -29.33
CA GLU A 52 -18.80 3.17 -30.48
C GLU A 52 -19.84 3.49 -31.54
N ARG A 53 -19.86 4.75 -32.00
CA ARG A 53 -20.72 5.23 -33.08
C ARG A 53 -19.97 5.20 -34.41
N ALA A 54 -20.50 4.51 -35.41
CA ALA A 54 -19.91 4.50 -36.74
C ALA A 54 -20.59 5.52 -37.70
N ASN A 55 -19.80 6.52 -38.14
CA ASN A 55 -19.94 7.41 -39.31
C ASN A 55 -21.02 8.55 -39.37
N GLN A 56 -20.79 9.46 -40.34
CA GLN A 56 -20.80 10.93 -40.30
C GLN A 56 -22.14 11.71 -40.13
N HIS A 57 -23.30 11.10 -39.88
CA HIS A 57 -24.59 11.84 -39.87
C HIS A 57 -25.45 11.53 -38.63
N ARG A 58 -26.22 12.53 -38.18
CA ARG A 58 -26.94 12.62 -36.87
C ARG A 58 -27.87 11.42 -36.61
N ILE A 59 -27.58 10.65 -35.55
CA ILE A 59 -28.57 9.92 -34.75
C ILE A 59 -29.20 10.99 -33.86
N ASP A 60 -30.51 11.20 -33.95
CA ASP A 60 -31.23 12.16 -33.10
C ASP A 60 -31.73 11.42 -31.86
N LEU A 61 -31.13 11.75 -30.71
CA LEU A 61 -31.38 11.13 -29.40
C LEU A 61 -32.29 12.01 -28.53
N SER A 62 -33.03 12.95 -29.12
CA SER A 62 -33.69 14.02 -28.37
C SER A 62 -34.85 13.61 -27.46
N GLN A 63 -35.27 12.33 -27.42
CA GLN A 63 -36.28 11.82 -26.48
C GLN A 63 -36.11 10.33 -26.21
N GLU A 64 -35.58 9.95 -25.04
CA GLU A 64 -35.64 8.64 -24.34
C GLU A 64 -35.40 7.35 -25.17
N SER A 65 -35.20 7.41 -26.49
CA SER A 65 -35.24 6.34 -27.48
C SER A 65 -34.31 6.67 -28.64
N MET A 66 -33.73 5.64 -29.27
CA MET A 66 -32.86 5.78 -30.43
C MET A 66 -33.70 5.90 -31.70
N ASN A 67 -33.64 7.05 -32.38
CA ASN A 67 -34.21 7.20 -33.72
C ASN A 67 -33.13 7.01 -34.80
N THR A 68 -33.18 5.87 -35.49
CA THR A 68 -32.30 5.60 -36.63
C THR A 68 -33.02 5.95 -37.93
N GLN A 69 -32.54 6.99 -38.62
CA GLN A 69 -33.03 7.35 -39.95
C GLN A 69 -32.57 6.29 -40.96
N LEU A 70 -33.53 5.63 -41.61
CA LEU A 70 -33.27 4.67 -42.68
C LEU A 70 -32.92 5.44 -43.97
N GLY A 71 -31.83 5.08 -44.66
CA GLY A 71 -31.48 5.59 -46.00
C GLY A 71 -30.07 6.15 -46.18
N THR A 72 -29.29 6.29 -45.12
CA THR A 72 -27.85 6.61 -45.16
C THR A 72 -27.04 5.34 -44.90
N TYR A 73 -25.89 5.17 -45.57
CA TYR A 73 -25.04 3.98 -45.38
C TYR A 73 -24.50 3.94 -43.93
N ALA A 74 -25.11 3.06 -43.12
CA ALA A 74 -24.80 2.65 -41.74
C ALA A 74 -24.78 3.75 -40.65
N ALA A 75 -25.79 3.73 -39.77
CA ALA A 75 -25.73 4.31 -38.42
C ALA A 75 -26.03 3.20 -37.40
N TYR A 76 -25.08 2.86 -36.54
CA TYR A 76 -25.25 1.84 -35.50
C TYR A 76 -24.47 2.20 -34.23
N LEU A 77 -24.88 1.60 -33.13
CA LEU A 77 -24.08 1.51 -31.91
C LEU A 77 -23.41 0.13 -31.87
N SER A 78 -22.12 0.09 -31.52
CA SER A 78 -21.43 -1.17 -31.25
C SER A 78 -20.76 -1.18 -29.88
N LYS A 79 -20.84 -2.31 -29.18
CA LYS A 79 -20.06 -2.58 -27.96
C LYS A 79 -19.07 -3.68 -28.29
N LYS A 80 -17.77 -3.34 -28.26
CA LYS A 80 -16.68 -4.31 -28.48
C LYS A 80 -16.19 -4.95 -27.20
N ASN A 81 -15.57 -6.12 -27.35
CA ASN A 81 -15.12 -7.05 -26.31
C ASN A 81 -16.05 -7.06 -25.09
N LEU A 82 -17.32 -7.37 -25.38
CA LEU A 82 -18.24 -7.95 -24.40
C LEU A 82 -17.44 -9.03 -23.67
N VAL A 83 -17.34 -8.93 -22.35
CA VAL A 83 -16.62 -9.83 -21.42
C VAL A 83 -16.10 -11.08 -22.12
N THR A 84 -14.78 -11.26 -22.18
CA THR A 84 -14.16 -12.39 -22.89
C THR A 84 -14.84 -13.71 -22.51
N ASP A 85 -15.17 -14.53 -23.51
CA ASP A 85 -15.73 -15.88 -23.38
C ASP A 85 -17.19 -15.99 -22.90
N ILE A 86 -18.08 -15.03 -23.22
CA ILE A 86 -19.53 -15.23 -23.03
C ILE A 86 -20.06 -16.24 -24.05
N ASP A 87 -20.20 -17.48 -23.61
CA ASP A 87 -20.84 -18.56 -24.35
C ASP A 87 -22.36 -18.56 -24.20
N GLU A 88 -22.92 -17.90 -23.19
CA GLU A 88 -24.37 -17.80 -22.94
C GLU A 88 -24.80 -16.39 -22.50
N ALA A 89 -25.74 -15.77 -23.23
CA ALA A 89 -26.22 -14.42 -22.94
C ALA A 89 -27.60 -14.13 -23.53
N THR A 90 -28.19 -12.99 -23.14
CA THR A 90 -29.43 -12.46 -23.71
C THR A 90 -29.31 -10.96 -24.03
N LEU A 91 -29.55 -10.55 -25.29
CA LEU A 91 -29.78 -9.15 -25.64
C LEU A 91 -31.28 -8.84 -25.56
N ARG A 92 -31.71 -7.88 -24.75
CA ARG A 92 -33.08 -7.34 -24.72
C ARG A 92 -33.13 -5.93 -25.27
N PHE A 93 -34.22 -5.55 -25.93
CA PHE A 93 -34.54 -4.18 -26.31
C PHE A 93 -36.00 -4.05 -26.75
N SER A 94 -36.53 -2.84 -26.68
CA SER A 94 -37.83 -2.45 -27.23
C SER A 94 -37.66 -1.98 -28.67
N LEU A 95 -38.53 -2.45 -29.58
CA LEU A 95 -38.48 -2.13 -31.02
C LEU A 95 -39.80 -1.55 -31.52
N ASN A 96 -39.75 -0.43 -32.25
CA ASN A 96 -40.89 0.08 -32.99
C ASN A 96 -40.48 0.43 -34.45
N PRO A 97 -40.96 -0.36 -35.45
CA PRO A 97 -40.69 -0.11 -36.86
C PRO A 97 -41.19 1.26 -37.38
N ASN A 98 -42.16 1.87 -36.69
CA ASN A 98 -42.67 3.22 -36.93
C ASN A 98 -43.00 3.50 -38.42
N ASN A 99 -43.72 2.57 -39.06
CA ASN A 99 -44.13 2.63 -40.48
C ASN A 99 -42.98 2.84 -41.49
N SER A 100 -41.79 2.39 -41.15
CA SER A 100 -40.62 2.43 -42.03
C SER A 100 -40.78 1.61 -43.33
N ASP A 101 -40.23 2.09 -44.44
CA ASP A 101 -40.17 1.35 -45.70
C ASP A 101 -38.91 0.48 -45.76
N ILE A 102 -39.08 -0.85 -45.69
CA ILE A 102 -38.00 -1.84 -45.66
C ILE A 102 -38.15 -2.81 -46.86
N PRO A 103 -37.60 -2.43 -48.05
CA PRO A 103 -37.77 -3.18 -49.29
C PRO A 103 -36.90 -4.45 -49.39
N SER A 104 -35.86 -4.58 -48.56
CA SER A 104 -35.05 -5.79 -48.39
C SER A 104 -34.71 -6.00 -46.92
N ALA A 105 -34.52 -7.25 -46.48
CA ALA A 105 -34.27 -7.56 -45.08
C ALA A 105 -32.97 -6.89 -44.58
N ILE A 106 -33.06 -6.15 -43.47
CA ILE A 106 -31.94 -5.47 -42.81
C ILE A 106 -31.60 -6.17 -41.50
N SER A 107 -30.32 -6.19 -41.11
CA SER A 107 -29.95 -6.55 -39.74
C SER A 107 -30.26 -5.38 -38.81
N ILE A 108 -30.85 -5.66 -37.65
CA ILE A 108 -31.16 -4.62 -36.65
C ILE A 108 -30.41 -4.85 -35.34
N ALA A 109 -29.99 -6.10 -35.09
CA ALA A 109 -29.05 -6.44 -34.03
C ALA A 109 -28.17 -7.61 -34.48
N THR A 110 -26.88 -7.59 -34.15
CA THR A 110 -25.93 -8.65 -34.51
C THR A 110 -24.95 -8.88 -33.37
N LEU A 111 -24.69 -10.14 -33.01
CA LEU A 111 -23.57 -10.53 -32.17
C LEU A 111 -22.52 -11.27 -32.99
N LYS A 112 -21.28 -10.79 -32.93
CA LYS A 112 -20.12 -11.38 -33.63
C LYS A 112 -19.11 -11.95 -32.66
N GLY A 113 -18.38 -12.98 -33.10
CA GLY A 113 -17.17 -13.46 -32.43
C GLY A 113 -15.91 -12.74 -32.90
N ALA A 114 -14.77 -13.18 -32.36
CA ALA A 114 -13.46 -12.59 -32.63
C ALA A 114 -13.02 -12.72 -34.09
N ASN A 115 -13.43 -13.78 -34.81
CA ASN A 115 -13.09 -14.00 -36.22
C ASN A 115 -14.12 -13.37 -37.19
N GLU A 116 -14.91 -12.39 -36.72
CA GLU A 116 -15.93 -11.66 -37.48
C GLU A 116 -17.17 -12.45 -37.90
N TYR A 117 -17.28 -13.73 -37.53
CA TYR A 117 -18.48 -14.51 -37.82
C TYR A 117 -19.61 -14.16 -36.84
N ASN A 118 -20.84 -14.14 -37.33
CA ASN A 118 -22.03 -13.86 -36.53
C ASN A 118 -22.40 -15.08 -35.69
N LEU A 119 -22.36 -14.93 -34.36
CA LEU A 119 -23.05 -15.88 -33.47
C LEU A 119 -24.55 -15.83 -33.74
N TRP A 120 -25.10 -14.63 -33.88
CA TRP A 120 -26.45 -14.45 -34.38
C TRP A 120 -26.64 -13.05 -34.97
N SER A 121 -27.65 -12.91 -35.83
CA SER A 121 -28.12 -11.62 -36.35
C SER A 121 -29.64 -11.66 -36.45
N LEU A 122 -30.30 -10.66 -35.86
CA LEU A 122 -31.73 -10.44 -35.98
C LEU A 122 -32.00 -9.56 -37.21
N ARG A 123 -32.78 -10.11 -38.14
CA ARG A 123 -33.17 -9.44 -39.38
C ARG A 123 -34.60 -8.96 -39.31
N LEU A 124 -34.86 -7.76 -39.82
CA LEU A 124 -36.17 -7.14 -39.99
C LEU A 124 -36.48 -7.02 -41.48
N SER A 125 -37.69 -7.42 -41.88
CA SER A 125 -38.19 -7.34 -43.27
C SER A 125 -39.61 -6.77 -43.30
N GLY A 126 -39.89 -5.89 -44.27
CA GLY A 126 -41.25 -5.46 -44.56
C GLY A 126 -41.94 -6.46 -45.49
N ASP A 127 -43.26 -6.65 -45.33
CA ASP A 127 -44.08 -7.41 -46.26
C ASP A 127 -44.91 -6.51 -47.18
N SER A 128 -45.40 -7.07 -48.30
CA SER A 128 -46.17 -6.36 -49.32
C SER A 128 -47.54 -5.83 -48.84
N GLN A 129 -47.98 -6.18 -47.63
CA GLN A 129 -49.22 -5.71 -47.02
C GLN A 129 -48.99 -4.68 -45.90
N GLY A 130 -47.75 -4.23 -45.73
CA GLY A 130 -47.36 -3.24 -44.73
C GLY A 130 -47.07 -3.83 -43.35
N GLY A 131 -47.00 -5.15 -43.19
CA GLY A 131 -46.57 -5.82 -41.96
C GLY A 131 -45.05 -5.95 -41.86
N PHE A 132 -44.52 -6.22 -40.66
CA PHE A 132 -43.10 -6.44 -40.43
C PHE A 132 -42.84 -7.82 -39.85
N LYS A 133 -41.74 -8.45 -40.28
CA LYS A 133 -41.30 -9.77 -39.80
C LYS A 133 -39.86 -9.74 -39.34
N LEU A 134 -39.63 -10.35 -38.17
CA LEU A 134 -38.32 -10.65 -37.62
C LEU A 134 -37.86 -12.06 -38.02
N GLN A 135 -36.57 -12.22 -38.23
CA GLN A 135 -35.93 -13.52 -38.44
C GLN A 135 -34.56 -13.56 -37.77
N LEU A 136 -34.37 -14.51 -36.86
CA LEU A 136 -33.06 -14.77 -36.27
C LEU A 136 -32.22 -15.62 -37.23
N THR A 137 -30.94 -15.27 -37.40
CA THR A 137 -29.97 -15.98 -38.25
C THR A 137 -28.66 -16.19 -37.49
N TRP A 138 -27.85 -17.18 -37.86
CA TRP A 138 -26.53 -17.45 -37.25
C TRP A 138 -25.59 -18.12 -38.27
N GLN A 139 -24.28 -18.07 -38.04
CA GLN A 139 -23.31 -18.79 -38.87
C GLN A 139 -22.95 -20.13 -38.27
N SER A 140 -23.17 -21.18 -39.06
CA SER A 140 -23.08 -22.58 -38.67
C SER A 140 -21.98 -23.30 -39.46
N ASN A 141 -21.24 -24.19 -38.79
CA ASN A 141 -20.13 -24.95 -39.37
C ASN A 141 -20.48 -26.42 -39.69
N VAL A 142 -21.78 -26.82 -39.67
CA VAL A 142 -22.21 -28.21 -39.93
C VAL A 142 -21.67 -28.77 -41.25
N THR A 143 -21.52 -27.92 -42.28
CA THR A 143 -21.09 -28.30 -43.63
C THR A 143 -19.57 -28.35 -43.81
N GLY A 144 -18.79 -28.02 -42.78
CA GLY A 144 -17.34 -27.79 -42.89
C GLY A 144 -16.95 -26.39 -43.40
N SER A 145 -17.93 -25.55 -43.72
CA SER A 145 -17.80 -24.11 -44.03
C SER A 145 -18.79 -23.29 -43.21
N CYS A 146 -18.49 -22.01 -42.99
CA CYS A 146 -19.33 -21.11 -42.19
C CYS A 146 -20.50 -20.52 -42.99
N ASP A 147 -21.60 -21.28 -43.06
CA ASP A 147 -22.81 -20.93 -43.81
C ASP A 147 -23.90 -20.32 -42.91
N THR A 148 -24.73 -19.43 -43.46
CA THR A 148 -25.83 -18.80 -42.72
C THR A 148 -26.99 -19.78 -42.56
N ALA A 149 -27.39 -20.04 -41.32
CA ALA A 149 -28.60 -20.74 -40.95
C ALA A 149 -29.70 -19.75 -40.54
N TYR A 150 -30.96 -20.19 -40.65
CA TYR A 150 -32.13 -19.34 -40.54
C TYR A 150 -33.14 -19.92 -39.54
N GLY A 151 -33.61 -19.07 -38.64
CA GLY A 151 -34.76 -19.32 -37.78
C GLY A 151 -36.10 -19.04 -38.47
N SER A 152 -37.17 -19.26 -37.73
CA SER A 152 -38.54 -18.97 -38.19
C SER A 152 -38.79 -17.46 -38.30
N PHE A 153 -39.70 -17.07 -39.20
CA PHE A 153 -40.20 -15.70 -39.27
C PHE A 153 -41.22 -15.44 -38.16
N VAL A 154 -41.16 -14.26 -37.55
CA VAL A 154 -42.03 -13.81 -36.46
C VAL A 154 -42.64 -12.46 -36.82
N ASP A 155 -43.97 -12.36 -36.83
CA ASP A 155 -44.67 -11.11 -37.14
C ASP A 155 -44.61 -10.12 -35.96
N ILE A 156 -44.42 -8.83 -36.24
CA ILE A 156 -44.46 -7.73 -35.25
C ILE A 156 -45.37 -6.60 -35.72
N ALA A 157 -45.81 -5.75 -34.78
CA ALA A 157 -46.69 -4.63 -35.07
C ALA A 157 -45.96 -3.46 -35.77
N ASN A 158 -46.72 -2.69 -36.56
CA ASN A 158 -46.15 -1.64 -37.42
C ASN A 158 -45.79 -0.34 -36.69
N THR A 159 -46.53 0.00 -35.64
CA THR A 159 -46.46 1.32 -34.97
C THR A 159 -46.38 1.26 -33.45
N SER A 160 -46.49 0.08 -32.85
CA SER A 160 -46.37 -0.11 -31.40
C SER A 160 -45.05 -0.77 -31.04
N TRP A 161 -44.55 -0.45 -29.85
CA TRP A 161 -43.38 -1.10 -29.27
C TRP A 161 -43.59 -2.61 -29.13
N SER A 162 -42.54 -3.38 -29.44
CA SER A 162 -42.45 -4.81 -29.21
C SER A 162 -41.22 -5.10 -28.35
N ASP A 163 -41.39 -5.90 -27.30
CA ASP A 163 -40.30 -6.35 -26.44
C ASP A 163 -39.56 -7.49 -27.13
N ILE A 164 -38.29 -7.28 -27.45
CA ILE A 164 -37.44 -8.25 -28.13
C ILE A 164 -36.39 -8.76 -27.14
N ALA A 165 -36.21 -10.08 -27.06
CA ALA A 165 -35.05 -10.69 -26.43
C ALA A 165 -34.42 -11.73 -27.35
N ILE A 166 -33.10 -11.69 -27.53
CA ILE A 166 -32.34 -12.71 -28.24
C ILE A 166 -31.42 -13.40 -27.24
N SER A 167 -31.72 -14.65 -26.92
CA SER A 167 -30.90 -15.49 -26.05
C SER A 167 -30.10 -16.48 -26.87
N TYR A 168 -28.87 -16.79 -26.46
CA TYR A 168 -28.06 -17.82 -27.11
C TYR A 168 -27.24 -18.59 -26.08
N LYS A 169 -26.90 -19.82 -26.44
CA LYS A 169 -25.79 -20.58 -25.89
C LYS A 169 -24.97 -21.18 -27.04
N ALA A 170 -23.70 -20.84 -27.12
CA ALA A 170 -22.80 -21.27 -28.17
C ALA A 170 -22.78 -22.80 -28.25
N ASN A 171 -22.84 -23.32 -29.47
CA ASN A 171 -22.96 -24.75 -29.76
C ASN A 171 -24.14 -25.50 -29.11
N ASP A 172 -25.17 -24.79 -28.62
CA ASP A 172 -26.39 -25.39 -28.05
C ASP A 172 -27.66 -24.78 -28.63
N TYR A 173 -27.94 -23.50 -28.43
CA TYR A 173 -29.20 -22.90 -28.92
C TYR A 173 -29.09 -21.42 -29.29
N VAL A 174 -30.06 -20.98 -30.10
CA VAL A 174 -30.42 -19.56 -30.24
C VAL A 174 -31.93 -19.41 -30.11
N GLU A 175 -32.39 -18.33 -29.50
CA GLU A 175 -33.79 -18.10 -29.16
C GLU A 175 -34.15 -16.64 -29.38
N LEU A 176 -35.24 -16.40 -30.11
CA LEU A 176 -35.87 -15.10 -30.24
C LEU A 176 -37.15 -15.10 -29.40
N ASN A 177 -37.27 -14.18 -28.44
CA ASN A 177 -38.50 -13.89 -27.72
C ASN A 177 -39.09 -12.58 -28.24
N VAL A 178 -40.39 -12.59 -28.54
CA VAL A 178 -41.15 -11.40 -28.95
C VAL A 178 -42.42 -11.30 -28.12
N ASN A 179 -42.54 -10.23 -27.32
CA ASN A 179 -43.68 -9.98 -26.44
C ASN A 179 -44.02 -11.17 -25.54
N GLY A 180 -43.00 -11.87 -25.02
CA GLY A 180 -43.13 -13.05 -24.15
C GLY A 180 -43.21 -14.39 -24.89
N ASN A 181 -43.36 -14.42 -26.23
CA ASN A 181 -43.43 -15.66 -27.00
C ASN A 181 -42.04 -16.09 -27.49
N SER A 182 -41.63 -17.32 -27.15
CA SER A 182 -40.31 -17.87 -27.52
C SER A 182 -40.32 -18.63 -28.85
N TYR A 183 -39.29 -18.40 -29.65
CA TYR A 183 -38.98 -19.04 -30.92
C TYR A 183 -37.52 -19.55 -30.89
N ARG A 184 -37.32 -20.78 -30.40
CA ARG A 184 -36.00 -21.37 -30.12
C ARG A 184 -35.57 -22.42 -31.15
N SER A 185 -34.30 -22.37 -31.53
CA SER A 185 -33.60 -23.41 -32.30
C SER A 185 -32.56 -24.10 -31.41
N ASN A 186 -32.65 -25.42 -31.26
CA ASN A 186 -31.77 -26.23 -30.40
C ASN A 186 -30.73 -27.00 -31.24
N ASN A 187 -29.69 -27.52 -30.57
CA ASN A 187 -28.55 -28.22 -31.16
C ASN A 187 -27.87 -27.40 -32.27
N VAL A 188 -27.75 -26.10 -32.05
CA VAL A 188 -27.16 -25.15 -32.99
C VAL A 188 -25.64 -25.22 -32.89
N THR A 189 -24.94 -25.57 -33.96
CA THR A 189 -23.48 -25.40 -34.05
C THR A 189 -23.13 -24.01 -34.54
N HIS A 190 -22.12 -23.38 -33.93
CA HIS A 190 -21.65 -22.06 -34.28
C HIS A 190 -20.23 -22.12 -34.87
N CYS A 191 -19.91 -21.19 -35.76
CA CYS A 191 -18.54 -20.99 -36.24
C CYS A 191 -17.60 -20.36 -35.20
N GLU A 192 -18.18 -19.65 -34.23
CA GLU A 192 -17.48 -18.98 -33.14
C GLU A 192 -17.88 -19.64 -31.83
N GLN A 193 -17.01 -19.55 -30.82
CA GLN A 193 -17.24 -20.17 -29.52
C GLN A 193 -17.89 -19.22 -28.51
N TYR A 194 -17.82 -17.90 -28.73
CA TYR A 194 -18.31 -16.88 -27.79
C TYR A 194 -18.58 -15.56 -28.51
N GLY A 195 -19.48 -14.78 -27.92
CA GLY A 195 -19.81 -13.43 -28.37
C GLY A 195 -18.74 -12.42 -27.93
N ASP A 196 -18.24 -11.63 -28.87
CA ASP A 196 -17.22 -10.61 -28.64
C ASP A 196 -17.81 -9.20 -28.84
N ARG A 197 -18.67 -9.02 -29.85
CA ARG A 197 -19.15 -7.67 -30.24
C ARG A 197 -20.63 -7.67 -30.57
N VAL A 198 -21.40 -6.81 -29.92
CA VAL A 198 -22.82 -6.59 -30.23
C VAL A 198 -23.01 -5.27 -30.98
N TYR A 199 -23.80 -5.33 -32.03
CA TYR A 199 -24.20 -4.21 -32.87
C TYR A 199 -25.71 -4.05 -32.76
N VAL A 200 -26.18 -2.81 -32.58
CA VAL A 200 -27.61 -2.46 -32.59
C VAL A 200 -27.82 -1.30 -33.56
N GLY A 201 -28.78 -1.45 -34.47
CA GLY A 201 -29.09 -0.48 -35.53
C GLY A 201 -28.34 -0.68 -36.87
N GLN A 202 -27.62 -1.78 -37.08
CA GLN A 202 -26.74 -1.97 -38.25
C GLN A 202 -27.46 -2.19 -39.61
N LEU A 203 -27.71 -1.11 -40.36
CA LEU A 203 -28.38 -1.17 -41.68
C LEU A 203 -27.42 -1.53 -42.84
N SER A 204 -27.45 -2.79 -43.28
CA SER A 204 -26.94 -3.35 -44.56
C SER A 204 -25.44 -3.18 -44.89
N ASP A 205 -24.82 -4.29 -45.29
CA ASP A 205 -23.47 -4.42 -45.87
C ASP A 205 -23.46 -4.40 -47.42
N LYS A 206 -24.62 -4.27 -48.08
CA LYS A 206 -24.76 -4.39 -49.54
C LYS A 206 -25.13 -3.07 -50.23
N TYR A 207 -24.22 -2.59 -51.08
CA TYR A 207 -24.33 -1.34 -51.85
C TYR A 207 -25.38 -1.32 -53.00
N ASN A 208 -26.10 -2.42 -53.27
CA ASN A 208 -26.88 -2.58 -54.52
C ASN A 208 -28.38 -2.95 -54.33
N THR A 209 -28.99 -2.74 -53.17
CA THR A 209 -30.44 -2.91 -52.95
C THR A 209 -31.12 -1.56 -52.70
N PRO A 210 -32.43 -1.37 -52.98
CA PRO A 210 -33.15 -0.16 -52.62
C PRO A 210 -32.94 0.14 -51.13
N ALA A 211 -32.47 1.34 -50.80
CA ALA A 211 -32.18 1.70 -49.42
C ALA A 211 -33.51 1.78 -48.64
N PRO A 212 -33.59 1.22 -47.42
CA PRO A 212 -34.75 1.42 -46.56
C PRO A 212 -34.93 2.92 -46.26
N SER A 213 -36.15 3.39 -45.99
CA SER A 213 -36.42 4.80 -45.68
C SER A 213 -37.45 4.97 -44.55
N GLY A 214 -37.37 6.05 -43.77
CA GLY A 214 -38.18 6.26 -42.56
C GLY A 214 -37.36 6.26 -41.27
N ASN A 215 -37.99 5.96 -40.13
CA ASN A 215 -37.39 6.00 -38.80
C ASN A 215 -37.59 4.67 -38.08
N LEU A 216 -36.53 4.02 -37.63
CA LEU A 216 -36.60 2.85 -36.75
C LEU A 216 -36.33 3.27 -35.30
N LEU A 217 -37.25 2.97 -34.39
CA LEU A 217 -37.10 3.32 -32.97
C LEU A 217 -36.66 2.10 -32.17
N ILE A 218 -35.61 2.25 -31.36
CA ILE A 218 -35.07 1.22 -30.45
C ILE A 218 -34.90 1.84 -29.06
N ASP A 219 -35.28 1.12 -28.02
CA ASP A 219 -35.19 1.58 -26.63
C ASP A 219 -34.86 0.41 -25.66
N ASP A 220 -34.58 0.68 -24.39
CA ASP A 220 -34.35 -0.30 -23.32
C ASP A 220 -33.32 -1.40 -23.64
N VAL A 221 -32.22 -1.07 -24.34
CA VAL A 221 -31.23 -2.10 -24.73
C VAL A 221 -30.45 -2.60 -23.51
N LYS A 222 -30.50 -3.91 -23.24
CA LYS A 222 -29.78 -4.59 -22.15
C LYS A 222 -29.09 -5.84 -22.67
N PHE A 223 -27.81 -6.03 -22.33
CA PHE A 223 -27.14 -7.31 -22.56
C PHE A 223 -26.94 -8.01 -21.22
N GLN A 224 -27.51 -9.19 -21.08
CA GLN A 224 -27.65 -9.90 -19.83
C GLN A 224 -26.86 -11.21 -19.85
N VAL A 225 -26.07 -11.47 -18.81
CA VAL A 225 -25.37 -12.74 -18.61
C VAL A 225 -25.82 -13.40 -17.31
N ALA A 226 -25.67 -14.72 -17.22
CA ALA A 226 -25.97 -15.44 -16.00
C ALA A 226 -25.14 -14.90 -14.84
N SER A 227 -25.79 -14.60 -13.72
CA SER A 227 -25.11 -14.18 -12.50
C SER A 227 -24.60 -15.40 -11.74
N VAL A 228 -23.38 -15.28 -11.22
CA VAL A 228 -22.73 -16.30 -10.41
C VAL A 228 -22.45 -15.73 -9.04
N THR A 229 -22.90 -16.40 -7.98
CA THR A 229 -22.68 -15.92 -6.61
C THR A 229 -21.29 -16.32 -6.13
N ASP A 230 -20.90 -17.57 -6.34
CA ASP A 230 -19.65 -18.12 -5.80
C ASP A 230 -18.85 -18.80 -6.92
N LEU A 231 -17.56 -18.46 -6.99
CA LEU A 231 -16.57 -19.11 -7.83
C LEU A 231 -15.43 -19.63 -6.97
N TRP A 232 -14.99 -20.85 -7.21
CA TRP A 232 -13.94 -21.52 -6.43
C TRP A 232 -12.71 -21.73 -7.27
N VAL A 233 -11.53 -21.44 -6.70
CA VAL A 233 -10.23 -21.58 -7.35
C VAL A 233 -9.31 -22.44 -6.49
N ASN A 234 -8.70 -23.46 -7.09
CA ASN A 234 -7.74 -24.34 -6.43
C ASN A 234 -6.73 -24.91 -7.44
N ASN A 235 -5.47 -24.49 -7.33
CA ASN A 235 -4.39 -25.04 -8.15
C ASN A 235 -3.83 -26.38 -7.64
N LYS A 236 -4.27 -26.87 -6.48
CA LYS A 236 -3.90 -28.14 -5.84
C LYS A 236 -5.02 -29.18 -5.97
N THR A 237 -5.34 -29.64 -7.16
CA THR A 237 -6.04 -30.94 -7.26
C THR A 237 -5.03 -32.09 -7.13
N TYR A 238 -5.41 -33.17 -6.45
CA TYR A 238 -4.62 -34.35 -6.03
C TYR A 238 -3.87 -35.16 -7.12
N SER A 239 -3.74 -34.64 -8.35
CA SER A 239 -2.96 -35.22 -9.45
C SER A 239 -2.01 -34.18 -10.03
N LYS A 240 -0.83 -34.60 -10.52
CA LYS A 240 0.31 -33.77 -10.99
C LYS A 240 0.06 -32.74 -12.12
N ARG A 241 -1.18 -32.33 -12.38
CA ARG A 241 -1.61 -31.13 -13.10
C ARG A 241 -3.03 -30.81 -12.63
N CYS A 242 -3.32 -29.54 -12.36
CA CYS A 242 -4.69 -29.12 -12.12
C CYS A 242 -5.52 -29.28 -13.40
N VAL A 243 -6.75 -29.81 -13.27
CA VAL A 243 -7.74 -29.91 -14.35
C VAL A 243 -8.91 -29.01 -13.95
N SER A 244 -9.16 -27.98 -14.75
CA SER A 244 -10.15 -26.96 -14.42
C SER A 244 -11.57 -27.53 -14.48
N GLY A 245 -12.33 -27.36 -13.40
CA GLY A 245 -13.75 -27.73 -13.33
C GLY A 245 -14.66 -26.58 -13.81
N SER A 246 -15.93 -26.61 -13.40
CA SER A 246 -16.89 -25.53 -13.68
C SER A 246 -16.70 -24.27 -12.83
N GLY A 247 -15.91 -24.31 -11.75
CA GLY A 247 -15.74 -23.22 -10.78
C GLY A 247 -16.93 -22.98 -9.86
N LEU A 248 -18.10 -23.57 -10.11
CA LEU A 248 -19.34 -23.30 -9.38
C LEU A 248 -19.45 -23.98 -8.00
N SER A 249 -18.41 -24.73 -7.60
CA SER A 249 -18.34 -25.36 -6.27
C SER A 249 -16.90 -25.71 -5.91
N GLU A 250 -16.59 -25.80 -4.63
CA GLU A 250 -15.27 -26.17 -4.11
C GLU A 250 -14.74 -27.50 -4.67
N ASN A 251 -15.64 -28.47 -4.92
CA ASN A 251 -15.29 -29.80 -5.46
C ASN A 251 -15.02 -29.80 -6.97
N SER A 252 -15.34 -28.72 -7.66
CA SER A 252 -15.12 -28.54 -9.09
C SER A 252 -14.56 -27.14 -9.34
N PRO A 253 -13.42 -26.77 -8.74
CA PRO A 253 -12.88 -25.42 -8.79
C PRO A 253 -12.18 -25.14 -10.14
N PHE A 254 -11.97 -23.88 -10.46
CA PHE A 254 -11.02 -23.49 -11.50
C PHE A 254 -9.57 -23.68 -11.03
N CYS A 255 -8.65 -23.83 -11.98
CA CYS A 255 -7.23 -23.95 -11.67
C CYS A 255 -6.52 -22.61 -11.44
N THR A 256 -7.04 -21.53 -12.03
CA THR A 256 -6.43 -20.20 -12.02
C THR A 256 -7.43 -19.17 -11.53
N ILE A 257 -6.90 -18.09 -10.95
CA ILE A 257 -7.72 -16.97 -10.48
C ILE A 257 -8.28 -16.20 -11.68
N GLN A 258 -7.51 -16.09 -12.77
CA GLN A 258 -7.95 -15.43 -14.00
C GLN A 258 -9.17 -16.11 -14.63
N GLU A 259 -9.27 -17.44 -14.61
CA GLU A 259 -10.46 -18.14 -15.11
C GLU A 259 -11.73 -17.81 -14.32
N ALA A 260 -11.59 -17.57 -13.00
CA ALA A 260 -12.69 -17.05 -12.18
C ALA A 260 -12.96 -15.58 -12.49
N ALA A 261 -11.90 -14.76 -12.61
CA ALA A 261 -12.00 -13.33 -12.89
C ALA A 261 -12.67 -13.01 -14.25
N ASN A 262 -12.55 -13.92 -15.22
CA ASN A 262 -13.26 -13.85 -16.50
C ASN A 262 -14.78 -14.02 -16.37
N ARG A 263 -15.23 -14.71 -15.32
CA ARG A 263 -16.65 -15.05 -15.07
C ARG A 263 -17.26 -14.27 -13.91
N ALA A 264 -16.45 -13.63 -13.08
CA ALA A 264 -16.92 -12.86 -11.94
C ALA A 264 -17.54 -11.53 -12.40
N GLY A 265 -18.66 -11.16 -11.79
CA GLY A 265 -19.40 -9.91 -12.00
C GLY A 265 -20.13 -9.46 -10.73
N PRO A 266 -21.04 -8.49 -10.79
CA PRO A 266 -21.63 -7.86 -9.60
C PRO A 266 -22.18 -8.84 -8.55
N GLY A 267 -21.58 -8.84 -7.36
CA GLY A 267 -21.96 -9.68 -6.23
C GLY A 267 -21.33 -11.08 -6.22
N THR A 268 -20.39 -11.36 -7.13
CA THR A 268 -19.62 -12.61 -7.10
C THR A 268 -18.59 -12.58 -5.98
N THR A 269 -18.47 -13.67 -5.25
CA THR A 269 -17.32 -14.00 -4.40
C THR A 269 -16.47 -15.05 -5.09
N VAL A 270 -15.20 -14.74 -5.31
CA VAL A 270 -14.16 -15.66 -5.78
C VAL A 270 -13.39 -16.17 -4.57
N HIS A 271 -13.65 -17.41 -4.19
CA HIS A 271 -13.03 -18.16 -3.11
C HIS A 271 -11.71 -18.77 -3.61
N ILE A 272 -10.58 -18.25 -3.15
CA ILE A 272 -9.25 -18.69 -3.59
C ILE A 272 -8.65 -19.59 -2.51
N LEU A 273 -8.50 -20.88 -2.81
CA LEU A 273 -7.93 -21.85 -1.88
C LEU A 273 -6.39 -21.76 -1.81
N PRO A 274 -5.75 -22.23 -0.71
CA PRO A 274 -4.33 -22.01 -0.45
C PRO A 274 -3.40 -22.59 -1.50
N GLY A 275 -2.50 -21.76 -2.03
CA GLY A 275 -1.57 -22.18 -3.06
C GLY A 275 -0.76 -21.06 -3.67
N ILE A 276 0.13 -21.44 -4.59
CA ILE A 276 1.01 -20.52 -5.33
C ILE A 276 0.45 -20.38 -6.76
N TYR A 277 -0.11 -19.22 -7.06
CA TYR A 277 -0.70 -18.88 -8.35
C TYR A 277 0.29 -18.01 -9.13
N ARG A 278 0.75 -18.48 -10.29
CA ARG A 278 1.73 -17.77 -11.14
C ARG A 278 1.01 -17.13 -12.31
N GLU A 279 0.36 -16.00 -12.07
CA GLU A 279 -0.50 -15.34 -13.05
C GLU A 279 -0.60 -13.83 -12.80
N THR A 280 -1.18 -13.13 -13.77
CA THR A 280 -1.65 -11.76 -13.62
C THR A 280 -3.18 -11.81 -13.59
N ILE A 281 -3.81 -11.15 -12.63
CA ILE A 281 -5.28 -11.10 -12.49
C ILE A 281 -5.79 -9.81 -13.12
N THR A 282 -6.67 -9.94 -14.11
CA THR A 282 -7.35 -8.84 -14.81
C THR A 282 -8.85 -9.11 -14.79
N PRO A 283 -9.59 -8.57 -13.79
CA PRO A 283 -11.05 -8.74 -13.71
C PRO A 283 -11.75 -8.25 -14.98
N SER A 284 -12.67 -9.06 -15.52
CA SER A 284 -13.36 -8.70 -16.75
C SER A 284 -14.53 -7.74 -16.54
N LEU A 285 -15.20 -7.82 -15.38
CA LEU A 285 -16.34 -6.97 -15.03
C LEU A 285 -16.11 -6.15 -13.76
N SER A 286 -16.78 -5.01 -13.70
CA SER A 286 -16.96 -4.23 -12.47
C SER A 286 -18.04 -4.85 -11.58
N GLY A 287 -17.98 -4.54 -10.29
CA GLY A 287 -19.12 -4.70 -9.39
C GLY A 287 -20.05 -3.49 -9.44
N THR A 288 -20.95 -3.41 -8.48
CA THR A 288 -21.71 -2.18 -8.18
C THR A 288 -21.53 -1.82 -6.71
N ALA A 289 -21.82 -0.59 -6.31
CA ALA A 289 -21.71 -0.15 -4.91
C ALA A 289 -22.46 -1.06 -3.91
N THR A 290 -23.58 -1.68 -4.32
CA THR A 290 -24.35 -2.60 -3.45
C THR A 290 -24.01 -4.08 -3.65
N LYS A 291 -23.28 -4.41 -4.72
CA LYS A 291 -22.87 -5.78 -5.09
C LYS A 291 -21.45 -5.74 -5.66
N PRO A 292 -20.42 -5.51 -4.82
CA PRO A 292 -19.03 -5.53 -5.26
C PRO A 292 -18.63 -6.93 -5.71
N VAL A 293 -17.55 -7.03 -6.50
CA VAL A 293 -16.89 -8.31 -6.78
C VAL A 293 -15.83 -8.53 -5.72
N LEU A 294 -15.87 -9.65 -5.01
CA LEU A 294 -14.93 -9.98 -3.94
C LEU A 294 -14.00 -11.11 -4.37
N TYR A 295 -12.69 -10.88 -4.35
CA TYR A 295 -11.65 -11.90 -4.48
C TYR A 295 -11.01 -12.09 -3.11
N LYS A 296 -11.21 -13.25 -2.48
CA LYS A 296 -10.72 -13.51 -1.12
C LYS A 296 -9.85 -14.75 -1.05
N ALA A 297 -8.78 -14.68 -0.27
CA ALA A 297 -8.11 -15.87 0.25
C ALA A 297 -9.07 -16.57 1.22
N GLU A 298 -9.50 -17.80 0.90
CA GLU A 298 -10.60 -18.45 1.63
C GLU A 298 -10.31 -18.65 3.11
N TYR A 299 -9.04 -18.91 3.44
CA TYR A 299 -8.57 -19.17 4.80
C TYR A 299 -7.69 -18.03 5.34
N GLY A 300 -7.93 -16.81 4.86
CA GLY A 300 -7.29 -15.61 5.36
C GLY A 300 -5.89 -15.33 4.78
N PRO A 301 -5.24 -14.26 5.27
CA PRO A 301 -3.96 -13.77 4.75
C PRO A 301 -2.84 -14.82 4.81
N ASN A 302 -1.82 -14.66 3.97
CA ASN A 302 -0.67 -15.56 3.85
C ASN A 302 -0.96 -16.99 3.34
N THR A 303 -2.22 -17.34 3.05
CA THR A 303 -2.56 -18.67 2.51
C THR A 303 -2.50 -18.75 0.98
N VAL A 304 -2.63 -17.60 0.29
CA VAL A 304 -2.63 -17.49 -1.17
C VAL A 304 -1.50 -16.56 -1.62
N SER A 305 -0.57 -17.08 -2.43
CA SER A 305 0.52 -16.31 -3.01
C SER A 305 0.37 -16.19 -4.52
N LEU A 306 0.22 -14.96 -5.00
CA LEU A 306 0.29 -14.59 -6.41
C LEU A 306 1.73 -14.19 -6.76
N LEU A 307 2.38 -14.96 -7.63
CA LEU A 307 3.79 -14.75 -8.00
C LEU A 307 3.94 -14.28 -9.45
N GLY A 308 4.71 -13.21 -9.62
CA GLY A 308 5.20 -12.73 -10.91
C GLY A 308 6.37 -13.56 -11.46
N SER A 309 6.94 -14.45 -10.66
CA SER A 309 8.13 -15.25 -10.99
C SER A 309 7.84 -16.62 -11.61
N GLU A 310 8.88 -17.22 -12.20
CA GLU A 310 8.94 -18.62 -12.57
C GLU A 310 10.20 -19.30 -12.01
N VAL A 311 10.07 -20.58 -11.66
CA VAL A 311 11.22 -21.40 -11.23
C VAL A 311 12.12 -21.68 -12.43
N ILE A 312 13.39 -21.29 -12.34
CA ILE A 312 14.38 -21.56 -13.38
C ILE A 312 15.03 -22.92 -13.14
N LYS A 313 15.00 -23.76 -14.18
CA LYS A 313 15.53 -25.14 -14.16
C LYS A 313 16.55 -25.33 -15.27
N ASN A 314 17.27 -26.44 -15.20
CA ASN A 314 18.21 -26.90 -16.23
C ASN A 314 19.43 -25.97 -16.41
N TRP A 315 19.91 -25.36 -15.32
CA TRP A 315 21.14 -24.60 -15.34
C TRP A 315 22.31 -25.46 -15.84
N GLN A 316 23.08 -24.93 -16.78
CA GLN A 316 24.24 -25.59 -17.38
C GLN A 316 25.51 -24.81 -17.06
N PRO A 317 26.63 -25.49 -16.72
CA PRO A 317 27.91 -24.81 -16.61
C PRO A 317 28.33 -24.22 -17.96
N VAL A 318 28.87 -23.01 -17.95
CA VAL A 318 29.46 -22.42 -19.15
C VAL A 318 30.87 -23.00 -19.34
N THR A 319 31.03 -23.86 -20.34
CA THR A 319 32.33 -24.47 -20.68
C THR A 319 32.94 -23.96 -21.99
N ASP A 320 32.15 -23.23 -22.78
CA ASP A 320 32.56 -22.65 -24.06
C ASP A 320 33.53 -21.47 -23.85
N ARG A 321 34.67 -21.52 -24.55
CA ARG A 321 35.71 -20.48 -24.44
C ARG A 321 35.26 -19.11 -24.95
N GLU A 322 34.41 -19.04 -25.99
CA GLU A 322 34.00 -17.73 -26.52
C GLU A 322 33.02 -17.02 -25.58
N THR A 323 32.12 -17.76 -24.95
CA THR A 323 31.23 -17.22 -23.90
C THR A 323 32.04 -16.82 -22.67
N LEU A 324 32.97 -17.67 -22.20
CA LEU A 324 33.81 -17.33 -21.03
C LEU A 324 34.63 -16.04 -21.22
N LYS A 325 35.07 -15.70 -22.45
CA LYS A 325 35.74 -14.42 -22.73
C LYS A 325 34.88 -13.20 -22.44
N ARG A 326 33.55 -13.31 -22.47
CA ARG A 326 32.61 -12.23 -22.12
C ARG A 326 32.54 -11.99 -20.60
N PHE A 327 32.97 -12.97 -19.80
CA PHE A 327 32.91 -13.00 -18.34
C PHE A 327 34.31 -13.31 -17.74
N PRO A 328 35.33 -12.48 -18.02
CA PRO A 328 36.73 -12.83 -17.76
C PRO A 328 37.06 -13.09 -16.28
N ASN A 329 36.24 -12.57 -15.35
CA ASN A 329 36.47 -12.61 -13.91
C ASN A 329 35.42 -13.41 -13.13
N ALA A 330 34.50 -14.11 -13.80
CA ALA A 330 33.46 -14.89 -13.13
C ALA A 330 34.07 -16.13 -12.42
N PRO A 331 33.82 -16.35 -11.11
CA PRO A 331 34.46 -17.43 -10.37
C PRO A 331 33.92 -18.82 -10.79
N SER A 332 32.60 -18.97 -10.87
CA SER A 332 31.90 -20.13 -11.41
C SER A 332 30.70 -19.65 -12.21
N LEU A 333 30.57 -20.03 -13.48
CA LEU A 333 29.54 -19.47 -14.36
C LEU A 333 28.58 -20.54 -14.88
N TYR A 334 27.29 -20.29 -14.69
CA TYR A 334 26.20 -21.10 -15.23
C TYR A 334 25.30 -20.25 -16.11
N TYR A 335 24.58 -20.90 -17.01
CA TYR A 335 23.50 -20.27 -17.76
C TYR A 335 22.23 -21.12 -17.82
N ALA A 336 21.10 -20.46 -17.97
CA ALA A 336 19.82 -21.07 -18.30
C ALA A 336 19.24 -20.40 -19.56
N ASP A 337 18.69 -21.21 -20.47
CA ASP A 337 17.91 -20.72 -21.61
C ASP A 337 16.49 -20.42 -21.12
N ILE A 338 16.09 -19.15 -21.24
CA ILE A 338 14.77 -18.68 -20.80
C ILE A 338 13.97 -18.07 -21.96
N SER A 339 14.34 -18.41 -23.20
CA SER A 339 13.70 -17.92 -24.42
C SER A 339 12.19 -18.22 -24.50
N SER A 340 11.70 -19.21 -23.77
CA SER A 340 10.27 -19.51 -23.69
C SER A 340 9.44 -18.39 -23.06
N TYR A 341 10.02 -17.56 -22.19
CA TYR A 341 9.33 -16.45 -21.54
C TYR A 341 9.27 -15.18 -22.40
N LYS A 342 10.11 -15.08 -23.45
CA LYS A 342 10.11 -13.96 -24.43
C LYS A 342 10.16 -12.58 -23.77
N LEU A 343 11.06 -12.42 -22.79
CA LEU A 343 11.16 -11.18 -22.03
C LEU A 343 11.62 -10.04 -22.94
N SER A 344 10.86 -8.94 -22.94
CA SER A 344 11.22 -7.75 -23.69
C SER A 344 12.37 -7.01 -23.04
N ASP A 345 12.51 -7.07 -21.71
CA ASP A 345 13.51 -6.33 -20.94
C ASP A 345 14.12 -7.21 -19.85
N SER A 346 15.12 -6.68 -19.14
CA SER A 346 15.75 -7.41 -18.04
C SER A 346 14.74 -7.64 -16.91
N PRO A 347 14.67 -8.86 -16.36
CA PRO A 347 14.01 -9.10 -15.07
C PRO A 347 14.53 -8.15 -13.98
N LEU A 348 13.72 -7.92 -12.94
CA LEU A 348 14.15 -7.19 -11.74
C LEU A 348 14.66 -8.09 -10.61
N PHE A 349 14.18 -9.34 -10.54
CA PHE A 349 14.42 -10.22 -9.42
C PHE A 349 14.94 -11.59 -9.87
N LEU A 350 16.10 -11.98 -9.31
CA LEU A 350 16.52 -13.37 -9.20
C LEU A 350 16.58 -13.72 -7.71
N MET A 351 15.76 -14.69 -7.30
CA MET A 351 15.50 -14.97 -5.89
C MET A 351 15.78 -16.43 -5.57
N ARG A 352 16.29 -16.69 -4.37
CA ARG A 352 16.27 -18.03 -3.76
C ARG A 352 15.02 -18.17 -2.90
N HIS A 353 14.18 -19.17 -3.19
CA HIS A 353 12.94 -19.41 -2.46
C HIS A 353 13.08 -20.56 -1.45
N ALA A 354 12.80 -20.29 -0.17
CA ALA A 354 12.53 -21.32 0.83
C ALA A 354 11.01 -21.59 0.87
N PRO A 355 10.53 -22.81 0.57
CA PRO A 355 9.10 -23.09 0.54
C PRO A 355 8.53 -23.15 1.96
N PHE A 356 7.69 -22.18 2.30
CA PHE A 356 6.77 -22.15 3.47
C PHE A 356 7.36 -21.83 4.85
N SER A 357 8.27 -20.86 4.95
CA SER A 357 8.57 -20.18 6.22
C SER A 357 9.06 -18.77 5.93
N ASP A 358 8.82 -17.81 6.82
CA ASP A 358 9.43 -16.46 6.79
C ASP A 358 10.98 -16.47 6.88
N ALA A 359 11.63 -17.64 6.80
CA ALA A 359 13.07 -17.79 6.71
C ALA A 359 13.61 -17.42 5.31
N LEU A 360 14.20 -16.21 5.25
CA LEU A 360 15.28 -15.78 4.36
C LEU A 360 15.03 -15.94 2.85
N TYR A 361 14.30 -15.00 2.25
CA TYR A 361 14.46 -14.73 0.82
C TYR A 361 15.85 -14.15 0.57
N THR A 362 16.62 -14.75 -0.35
CA THR A 362 17.87 -14.14 -0.81
C THR A 362 17.64 -13.53 -2.18
N ARG A 363 17.74 -12.20 -2.27
CA ARG A 363 17.79 -11.47 -3.54
C ARG A 363 19.23 -11.47 -4.06
N TYR A 364 19.42 -11.99 -5.27
CA TYR A 364 20.71 -11.94 -5.93
C TYR A 364 20.86 -10.63 -6.73
N PRO A 365 21.97 -9.87 -6.56
CA PRO A 365 22.18 -8.62 -7.27
C PRO A 365 22.45 -8.85 -8.76
N ILE A 366 22.03 -7.88 -9.57
CA ILE A 366 22.51 -7.78 -10.96
C ILE A 366 24.01 -7.51 -10.91
N ALA A 367 24.77 -8.11 -11.82
CA ALA A 367 26.20 -7.93 -11.99
C ALA A 367 26.58 -6.44 -11.98
N ARG A 368 27.45 -6.04 -11.03
CA ARG A 368 27.73 -4.64 -10.73
C ARG A 368 29.12 -4.39 -10.15
N GLU A 369 29.53 -3.14 -10.19
CA GLU A 369 30.73 -2.64 -9.52
C GLU A 369 30.48 -1.26 -8.86
N PRO A 370 30.98 -1.02 -7.63
CA PRO A 370 31.71 -1.99 -6.80
C PRO A 370 30.82 -3.16 -6.35
N ASN A 371 31.45 -4.26 -5.97
CA ASN A 371 30.80 -5.28 -5.16
C ASN A 371 30.74 -4.80 -3.71
N TRP A 372 29.55 -4.53 -3.20
CA TRP A 372 29.32 -4.35 -1.76
C TRP A 372 28.28 -5.37 -1.30
N GLU A 373 28.42 -5.88 -0.09
CA GLU A 373 27.39 -6.74 0.50
C GLU A 373 26.09 -5.93 0.56
N THR A 374 25.12 -6.34 -0.27
CA THR A 374 23.71 -6.10 -0.02
C THR A 374 23.14 -7.42 0.42
N SER A 375 23.70 -7.99 1.49
CA SER A 375 23.07 -9.11 2.19
C SER A 375 21.85 -8.55 2.92
N TYR A 376 20.84 -8.10 2.17
CA TYR A 376 19.47 -8.02 2.64
C TYR A 376 19.00 -9.46 2.84
N VAL A 377 19.46 -10.04 3.93
CA VAL A 377 18.83 -11.17 4.57
C VAL A 377 17.66 -10.54 5.32
N VAL A 378 16.43 -10.79 4.87
CA VAL A 378 15.22 -10.40 5.62
C VAL A 378 15.41 -10.90 7.05
N GLY A 379 15.59 -9.98 8.02
CA GLY A 379 15.88 -10.29 9.43
C GLY A 379 17.32 -10.04 9.94
N HIS A 380 18.19 -9.33 9.20
CA HIS A 380 19.45 -8.77 9.73
C HIS A 380 19.53 -7.27 9.43
N GLU A 381 19.03 -6.45 10.35
CA GLU A 381 19.26 -5.00 10.36
C GLU A 381 20.64 -4.75 10.98
N ALA A 382 21.57 -4.15 10.22
CA ALA A 382 22.91 -3.87 10.71
C ALA A 382 22.96 -2.48 11.37
N GLU A 383 23.85 -2.30 12.36
CA GLU A 383 24.02 -1.06 13.16
C GLU A 383 24.30 0.24 12.34
N ASN A 384 24.41 0.19 11.00
CA ASN A 384 24.73 1.33 10.13
C ASN A 384 23.85 1.45 8.86
N ASP A 385 22.62 0.92 8.87
CA ASP A 385 21.73 0.86 7.69
C ASP A 385 21.27 2.23 7.13
N TRP A 386 21.63 3.34 7.77
CA TRP A 386 21.31 4.71 7.31
C TRP A 386 22.36 5.36 6.39
N GLN A 387 23.58 4.78 6.25
CA GLN A 387 24.62 5.26 5.32
C GLN A 387 24.68 4.43 4.03
N TYR A 388 23.53 4.25 3.36
CA TYR A 388 23.39 3.25 2.30
C TYR A 388 24.39 3.38 1.14
N ALA A 389 24.71 4.60 0.72
CA ALA A 389 25.63 4.86 -0.39
C ALA A 389 27.12 4.94 0.03
N LYS A 390 27.47 4.67 1.29
CA LYS A 390 28.85 4.83 1.80
C LYS A 390 29.89 3.97 1.07
N ASN A 391 29.48 2.79 0.63
CA ASN A 391 30.34 1.83 -0.06
C ASN A 391 30.27 1.95 -1.59
N TRP A 392 29.58 2.97 -2.12
CA TRP A 392 29.58 3.27 -3.54
C TRP A 392 30.88 3.99 -3.93
N TRP A 393 31.22 4.00 -5.23
CA TRP A 393 32.34 4.80 -5.70
C TRP A 393 31.99 6.28 -5.72
N HIS A 394 32.99 7.14 -5.61
CA HIS A 394 32.82 8.59 -5.63
C HIS A 394 33.58 9.18 -6.80
N ALA A 395 32.86 9.83 -7.71
CA ALA A 395 33.46 10.36 -8.94
C ALA A 395 34.47 11.47 -8.66
N ASN A 396 35.48 11.59 -9.53
CA ASN A 396 36.48 12.65 -9.45
C ASN A 396 36.06 13.94 -10.18
N GLY A 397 34.95 13.93 -10.92
CA GLY A 397 34.38 15.11 -11.57
C GLY A 397 33.26 14.77 -12.56
N GLY A 398 32.80 15.77 -13.31
CA GLY A 398 31.77 15.65 -14.35
C GLY A 398 32.37 15.77 -15.75
N GLU A 399 32.41 17.01 -16.26
CA GLU A 399 32.99 17.41 -17.56
C GLU A 399 34.51 17.21 -17.64
N LYS A 400 35.20 17.04 -16.51
CA LYS A 400 36.64 16.70 -16.38
C LYS A 400 36.90 16.35 -14.92
N GLU A 401 38.11 15.92 -14.59
CA GLU A 401 38.52 15.76 -13.19
C GLU A 401 38.54 17.14 -12.50
N ALA A 402 37.95 17.23 -11.30
CA ALA A 402 38.01 18.44 -10.49
C ALA A 402 39.37 18.56 -9.81
N THR A 403 40.02 19.72 -9.90
CA THR A 403 41.38 19.93 -9.35
C THR A 403 41.54 21.29 -8.68
N GLY A 404 42.50 21.40 -7.75
CA GLY A 404 42.88 22.68 -7.15
C GLY A 404 41.74 23.36 -6.41
N SER A 405 41.35 24.57 -6.85
CA SER A 405 40.24 25.33 -6.27
C SER A 405 38.86 24.78 -6.61
N GLU A 406 38.75 23.83 -7.55
CA GLU A 406 37.48 23.16 -7.89
C GLU A 406 37.10 22.10 -6.85
N LEU A 407 38.02 21.65 -5.98
CA LEU A 407 37.76 20.64 -4.96
C LEU A 407 37.11 21.27 -3.72
N PRO A 408 35.92 20.83 -3.28
CA PRO A 408 35.26 21.35 -2.06
C PRO A 408 36.08 21.17 -0.78
N THR A 409 36.98 20.19 -0.75
CA THR A 409 37.92 19.94 0.35
C THR A 409 39.16 20.85 0.31
N SER A 410 39.34 21.64 -0.76
CA SER A 410 40.47 22.55 -0.91
C SER A 410 40.29 23.80 -0.05
N PRO A 411 41.33 24.26 0.67
CA PRO A 411 41.29 25.54 1.38
C PRO A 411 41.12 26.76 0.45
N GLN A 412 41.31 26.59 -0.87
CA GLN A 412 41.12 27.64 -1.87
C GLN A 412 39.67 27.74 -2.35
N CYS A 413 38.82 26.80 -1.95
CA CYS A 413 37.40 26.81 -2.24
C CYS A 413 36.69 27.71 -1.23
N GLU A 414 36.26 28.89 -1.68
CA GLU A 414 35.54 29.86 -0.84
C GLU A 414 34.08 29.44 -0.59
N ASP A 415 33.43 28.82 -1.59
CA ASP A 415 32.08 28.28 -1.49
C ASP A 415 32.06 26.76 -1.73
N LYS A 416 32.14 25.99 -0.64
CA LYS A 416 32.18 24.52 -0.67
C LYS A 416 30.99 23.89 -1.39
N LYS A 417 29.84 24.57 -1.44
CA LYS A 417 28.67 24.06 -2.15
C LYS A 417 28.86 24.10 -3.65
N ASP A 418 29.57 25.09 -4.21
CA ASP A 418 29.58 25.38 -5.65
C ASP A 418 30.96 25.50 -6.32
N CYS A 419 32.07 25.22 -5.62
CA CYS A 419 33.41 25.29 -6.22
C CYS A 419 33.63 24.45 -7.49
N ASP A 420 32.97 23.30 -7.62
CA ASP A 420 33.03 22.46 -8.81
C ASP A 420 31.94 22.79 -9.84
N GLU A 421 31.14 23.85 -9.69
CA GLU A 421 30.00 24.17 -10.57
C GLU A 421 30.37 24.13 -12.06
N ASN A 422 31.51 24.75 -12.43
CA ASN A 422 32.01 24.76 -13.80
C ASN A 422 32.50 23.40 -14.33
N ASN A 423 32.68 22.42 -13.43
CA ASN A 423 33.08 21.06 -13.72
C ASN A 423 31.88 20.10 -13.83
N ARG A 424 30.71 20.48 -13.31
CA ARG A 424 29.52 19.62 -13.31
C ARG A 424 29.03 19.38 -14.73
N SER A 425 28.53 18.18 -14.98
CA SER A 425 27.93 17.83 -16.25
C SER A 425 26.56 17.23 -16.05
N ARG A 426 25.69 17.42 -17.04
CA ARG A 426 24.40 16.74 -17.07
C ARG A 426 24.45 15.36 -17.72
N ARG A 427 25.56 15.03 -18.37
CA ARG A 427 25.69 13.85 -19.22
C ARG A 427 27.00 13.11 -19.06
N LEU A 428 27.98 13.70 -18.40
CA LEU A 428 29.31 13.15 -18.24
C LEU A 428 29.62 12.90 -16.77
N LEU A 429 30.26 11.79 -16.49
CA LEU A 429 30.83 11.48 -15.18
C LEU A 429 32.29 11.10 -15.39
N THR A 430 33.20 11.71 -14.61
CA THR A 430 34.64 11.46 -14.68
C THR A 430 35.12 10.75 -13.40
N ASP A 431 35.77 9.60 -13.56
CA ASP A 431 36.50 8.87 -12.53
C ASP A 431 37.84 8.35 -13.11
N THR A 432 38.95 8.80 -12.53
CA THR A 432 40.31 8.53 -12.99
C THR A 432 40.90 7.24 -12.42
N VAL A 433 40.22 6.63 -11.46
CA VAL A 433 40.67 5.43 -10.74
C VAL A 433 39.98 4.19 -11.28
N HIS A 434 38.65 4.21 -11.36
CA HIS A 434 37.84 3.02 -11.60
C HIS A 434 37.57 2.76 -13.09
N PHE A 435 37.16 3.77 -13.87
CA PHE A 435 36.83 3.56 -15.28
C PHE A 435 37.96 2.97 -16.12
N PRO A 436 39.23 3.38 -15.97
CA PRO A 436 40.35 2.78 -16.71
C PRO A 436 40.53 1.28 -16.45
N THR A 437 40.09 0.78 -15.29
CA THR A 437 40.20 -0.64 -14.91
C THR A 437 39.09 -1.51 -15.51
N LEU A 438 37.95 -0.91 -15.87
CA LEU A 438 36.79 -1.65 -16.35
C LEU A 438 36.78 -1.81 -17.87
N GLY A 439 37.36 -0.88 -18.65
CA GLY A 439 37.24 -0.88 -20.13
C GLY A 439 35.83 -0.48 -20.61
N ASP A 440 35.35 -0.97 -21.76
CA ASP A 440 34.10 -0.53 -22.41
C ASP A 440 32.81 -0.69 -21.60
N LEU A 441 32.23 0.41 -21.12
CA LEU A 441 31.02 0.43 -20.31
C LEU A 441 29.74 0.71 -21.13
N SER A 442 29.82 0.76 -22.46
CA SER A 442 28.66 1.03 -23.32
C SER A 442 27.58 -0.03 -23.13
N GLY A 443 26.34 0.42 -22.89
CA GLY A 443 25.20 -0.45 -22.57
C GLY A 443 25.10 -0.89 -21.11
N ALA A 444 26.01 -0.46 -20.23
CA ALA A 444 25.82 -0.58 -18.79
C ALA A 444 24.79 0.43 -18.28
N THR A 445 24.29 0.19 -17.07
CA THR A 445 23.44 1.13 -16.34
C THR A 445 24.27 1.84 -15.27
N LEU A 446 24.32 3.17 -15.33
CA LEU A 446 24.82 4.00 -14.24
C LEU A 446 23.71 4.23 -13.23
N VAL A 447 24.02 4.08 -11.94
CA VAL A 447 23.19 4.55 -10.84
C VAL A 447 24.04 5.49 -9.99
N ALA A 448 23.60 6.74 -9.80
CA ALA A 448 24.38 7.78 -9.15
C ALA A 448 23.50 8.74 -8.33
N LEU A 449 24.01 9.22 -7.20
CA LEU A 449 23.46 10.36 -6.49
C LEU A 449 23.99 11.68 -7.08
N THR A 450 23.17 12.72 -7.07
CA THR A 450 23.56 14.05 -7.58
C THR A 450 24.66 14.71 -6.75
N ASN A 451 25.47 15.55 -7.40
CA ASN A 451 26.73 16.01 -6.83
C ASN A 451 26.63 17.25 -5.91
N LYS A 452 25.48 17.93 -5.86
CA LYS A 452 25.29 19.15 -5.06
C LYS A 452 25.05 18.80 -3.60
N LEU A 453 24.01 18.01 -3.32
CA LEU A 453 23.64 17.54 -1.97
C LEU A 453 23.30 16.05 -1.93
N GLY A 454 23.32 15.34 -3.06
CA GLY A 454 22.84 13.95 -3.12
C GLY A 454 21.33 13.83 -2.94
N HIS A 455 20.58 14.80 -3.46
CA HIS A 455 19.12 14.85 -3.36
C HIS A 455 18.44 13.78 -4.22
N ASP A 456 18.88 13.62 -5.47
CA ASP A 456 18.23 12.72 -6.43
C ASP A 456 19.05 11.47 -6.69
N LEU A 457 18.36 10.34 -6.84
CA LEU A 457 18.90 9.11 -7.39
C LEU A 457 18.70 9.08 -8.91
N TYR A 458 19.81 9.12 -9.64
CA TYR A 458 19.85 9.13 -11.10
C TYR A 458 20.22 7.76 -11.66
N ARG A 459 19.37 7.20 -12.54
CA ARG A 459 19.58 5.91 -13.21
C ARG A 459 19.46 6.08 -14.72
N THR A 460 20.47 5.66 -15.48
CA THR A 460 20.48 5.84 -16.93
C THR A 460 21.48 4.91 -17.64
N GLN A 461 21.32 4.74 -18.96
CA GLN A 461 22.23 3.93 -19.78
C GLN A 461 23.51 4.71 -20.14
N ILE A 462 24.64 4.02 -20.18
CA ILE A 462 25.90 4.54 -20.71
C ILE A 462 25.92 4.33 -22.25
N VAL A 463 26.12 5.40 -23.02
CA VAL A 463 25.96 5.38 -24.50
C VAL A 463 27.24 5.62 -25.28
N SER A 464 28.27 6.18 -24.66
CA SER A 464 29.58 6.21 -25.30
C SER A 464 30.71 6.15 -24.28
N GLU A 465 31.76 5.47 -24.71
CA GLU A 465 33.08 5.59 -24.12
C GLU A 465 33.68 6.96 -24.42
N PRO A 466 34.69 7.33 -23.66
CA PRO A 466 35.78 8.13 -24.15
C PRO A 466 36.92 7.18 -24.62
N SER A 467 37.59 7.55 -25.71
CA SER A 467 38.76 6.95 -26.33
C SER A 467 39.93 6.55 -25.39
N ILE A 468 40.94 5.87 -25.95
CA ILE A 468 42.10 5.33 -25.22
C ILE A 468 42.75 6.37 -24.27
N ASN A 469 42.83 6.03 -22.97
CA ASN A 469 43.28 6.81 -21.80
C ASN A 469 42.23 7.66 -21.08
N GLU A 470 40.96 7.59 -21.45
CA GLU A 470 39.97 8.49 -20.88
C GLU A 470 39.26 7.94 -19.63
N THR A 471 39.03 8.86 -18.70
CA THR A 471 38.60 8.65 -17.31
C THR A 471 37.14 9.03 -17.13
N ARG A 472 36.32 8.87 -18.17
CA ARG A 472 34.97 9.46 -18.22
C ARG A 472 33.96 8.48 -18.82
N ILE A 473 32.68 8.76 -18.67
CA ILE A 473 31.59 8.07 -19.38
C ILE A 473 30.57 9.11 -19.84
N MET A 474 29.82 8.79 -20.90
CA MET A 474 28.65 9.57 -21.32
C MET A 474 27.37 8.77 -21.17
N VAL A 475 26.34 9.41 -20.63
CA VAL A 475 25.01 8.81 -20.44
C VAL A 475 23.99 9.24 -21.49
N ALA A 476 22.98 8.37 -21.68
CA ALA A 476 21.92 8.51 -22.67
C ALA A 476 21.03 9.72 -22.42
N GLU A 477 20.59 9.86 -21.17
CA GLU A 477 19.67 10.90 -20.74
C GLU A 477 20.43 12.05 -20.10
N ASP A 478 19.88 13.26 -20.26
CA ASP A 478 20.37 14.46 -19.61
C ASP A 478 19.79 14.49 -18.19
N CYS A 479 20.65 14.57 -17.18
CA CYS A 479 20.25 14.72 -15.80
C CYS A 479 19.82 16.17 -15.47
N GLY A 480 19.05 16.83 -16.34
CA GLY A 480 18.69 18.25 -16.19
C GLY A 480 17.86 18.92 -17.30
N ILE A 481 17.33 18.21 -18.30
CA ILE A 481 16.40 18.78 -19.30
C ILE A 481 15.06 18.05 -19.27
N THR A 482 14.01 18.68 -18.74
CA THR A 482 12.94 19.31 -19.54
C THR A 482 12.19 20.33 -18.67
N ASN A 483 11.64 21.39 -19.27
CA ASN A 483 10.81 22.43 -18.63
C ASN A 483 9.46 21.91 -18.06
N ASN A 484 9.39 20.63 -17.75
CA ASN A 484 8.36 19.92 -17.01
C ASN A 484 8.88 18.46 -16.85
N THR A 485 9.41 18.09 -15.68
CA THR A 485 9.71 16.69 -15.26
C THR A 485 10.87 15.91 -15.91
N ASN A 486 12.12 16.20 -15.53
CA ASN A 486 13.27 15.26 -15.51
C ASN A 486 14.25 15.64 -14.38
N GLY A 487 14.81 14.62 -13.71
CA GLY A 487 15.54 14.71 -12.43
C GLY A 487 16.89 15.42 -12.46
N CYS A 488 17.39 15.66 -11.22
CA CYS A 488 18.36 16.64 -10.77
C CYS A 488 17.80 18.08 -10.79
N GLU A 489 17.47 18.61 -9.61
CA GLU A 489 16.97 19.98 -9.32
C GLU A 489 16.78 20.88 -10.56
N THR A 490 15.53 21.00 -11.01
CA THR A 490 15.11 22.07 -11.91
C THR A 490 15.08 23.40 -11.15
N ALA A 491 15.53 24.47 -11.81
CA ALA A 491 15.46 25.89 -11.45
C ALA A 491 16.65 26.56 -10.73
N ASN A 492 17.59 25.84 -10.10
CA ASN A 492 18.78 26.49 -9.52
C ASN A 492 20.09 26.01 -10.14
N LYS A 493 20.93 26.98 -10.52
CA LYS A 493 22.27 26.77 -11.10
C LYS A 493 23.05 25.78 -10.21
N GLY A 494 23.52 24.68 -10.80
CA GLY A 494 24.53 23.82 -10.17
C GLY A 494 24.21 22.34 -9.95
N ALA A 495 23.01 21.79 -10.11
CA ALA A 495 22.83 20.33 -9.92
C ALA A 495 23.24 19.51 -11.16
N GLY A 496 23.94 18.38 -10.96
CA GLY A 496 24.33 17.44 -12.01
C GLY A 496 25.17 16.25 -11.52
N LEU A 497 25.95 15.68 -12.42
CA LEU A 497 27.02 14.73 -12.14
C LEU A 497 28.35 15.48 -12.00
N GLY A 498 29.14 15.15 -10.99
CA GLY A 498 30.33 15.92 -10.62
C GLY A 498 31.18 15.26 -9.54
N TRP A 499 32.13 16.01 -9.00
CA TRP A 499 33.02 15.49 -7.95
C TRP A 499 32.21 15.02 -6.74
N GLY A 500 32.53 13.84 -6.24
CA GLY A 500 31.90 13.22 -5.08
C GLY A 500 30.49 12.68 -5.32
N SER A 501 29.98 12.68 -6.55
CA SER A 501 28.76 11.91 -6.89
C SER A 501 28.99 10.45 -6.51
N ALA A 502 28.19 9.92 -5.58
CA ALA A 502 28.25 8.52 -5.20
C ALA A 502 27.58 7.68 -6.29
N TYR A 503 28.22 6.64 -6.78
CA TYR A 503 27.71 5.86 -7.91
C TYR A 503 28.18 4.40 -7.92
N TYR A 504 27.44 3.60 -8.68
CA TYR A 504 27.84 2.27 -9.09
C TYR A 504 27.39 2.01 -10.54
N ILE A 505 27.94 0.98 -11.16
CA ILE A 505 27.58 0.56 -12.51
C ILE A 505 27.09 -0.88 -12.47
N GLU A 506 26.00 -1.18 -13.15
CA GLU A 506 25.44 -2.52 -13.24
C GLU A 506 25.08 -2.91 -14.69
N ASN A 507 24.65 -4.16 -14.85
CA ASN A 507 24.03 -4.69 -16.06
C ASN A 507 24.97 -4.84 -17.28
N LEU A 508 26.19 -5.33 -17.06
CA LEU A 508 27.08 -5.80 -18.13
C LEU A 508 27.63 -7.19 -17.82
N PRO A 509 27.87 -8.04 -18.85
CA PRO A 509 28.37 -9.39 -18.64
C PRO A 509 29.75 -9.39 -17.96
N LYS A 510 30.63 -8.45 -18.32
CA LYS A 510 31.98 -8.36 -17.75
C LYS A 510 32.03 -7.98 -16.27
N LEU A 511 30.94 -7.39 -15.75
CA LEU A 511 30.83 -7.01 -14.34
C LEU A 511 30.44 -8.20 -13.47
N LEU A 512 30.01 -9.32 -14.05
CA LEU A 512 29.69 -10.53 -13.31
C LEU A 512 31.00 -11.20 -12.86
N ASN A 513 31.42 -10.89 -11.65
CA ASN A 513 32.72 -11.27 -11.12
C ASN A 513 32.70 -11.63 -9.62
N ALA A 514 31.57 -11.49 -8.95
CA ALA A 514 31.36 -11.97 -7.58
C ALA A 514 30.38 -13.15 -7.52
N PRO A 515 30.48 -14.01 -6.48
CA PRO A 515 29.45 -14.98 -6.17
C PRO A 515 28.13 -14.30 -5.80
N GLY A 516 27.02 -14.84 -6.30
CA GLY A 516 25.67 -14.32 -6.14
C GLY A 516 25.22 -13.35 -7.24
N GLU A 517 26.07 -12.98 -8.20
CA GLU A 517 25.69 -12.05 -9.27
C GLU A 517 25.11 -12.74 -10.49
N TRP A 518 24.21 -12.03 -11.19
CA TRP A 518 23.61 -12.49 -12.44
C TRP A 518 23.52 -11.41 -13.52
N TRP A 519 23.41 -11.84 -14.78
CA TRP A 519 23.21 -10.97 -15.92
C TRP A 519 22.30 -11.63 -16.96
N PHE A 520 21.42 -10.85 -17.59
CA PHE A 520 20.50 -11.32 -18.62
C PHE A 520 20.90 -10.84 -20.01
N ASP A 521 21.11 -11.78 -20.92
CA ASP A 521 21.35 -11.50 -22.34
C ASP A 521 20.02 -11.39 -23.09
N LYS A 522 19.52 -10.16 -23.26
CA LYS A 522 18.26 -9.87 -23.98
C LYS A 522 18.25 -10.42 -25.41
N VAL A 523 19.39 -10.50 -26.09
CA VAL A 523 19.47 -10.96 -27.49
C VAL A 523 19.37 -12.48 -27.56
N SER A 524 20.14 -13.19 -26.74
CA SER A 524 20.10 -14.66 -26.73
C SER A 524 19.03 -15.26 -25.83
N GLN A 525 18.34 -14.42 -25.04
CA GLN A 525 17.37 -14.81 -24.01
C GLN A 525 17.95 -15.82 -23.01
N LYS A 526 19.23 -15.63 -22.64
CA LYS A 526 19.95 -16.47 -21.67
C LYS A 526 20.21 -15.70 -20.39
N LEU A 527 19.98 -16.35 -19.26
CA LEU A 527 20.33 -15.86 -17.93
C LEU A 527 21.66 -16.47 -17.50
N TYR A 528 22.63 -15.64 -17.15
CA TYR A 528 23.94 -16.06 -16.63
C TYR A 528 23.98 -15.78 -15.12
N PHE A 529 24.52 -16.72 -14.34
CA PHE A 529 24.57 -16.63 -12.89
C PHE A 529 25.87 -17.22 -12.34
N SER A 530 26.46 -16.54 -11.37
CA SER A 530 27.57 -17.03 -10.57
C SER A 530 27.04 -17.42 -9.19
N PRO A 531 26.83 -18.71 -8.88
CA PRO A 531 26.25 -19.13 -7.61
C PRO A 531 27.20 -18.91 -6.41
N PRO A 532 26.66 -18.65 -5.21
CA PRO A 532 27.45 -18.63 -3.98
C PRO A 532 28.05 -20.02 -3.68
N ASP A 533 29.24 -20.02 -3.08
CA ASP A 533 29.97 -21.21 -2.62
C ASP A 533 30.16 -22.31 -3.68
N ASN A 534 30.13 -21.96 -4.96
CA ASN A 534 30.17 -22.90 -6.10
C ASN A 534 29.04 -23.95 -6.08
N THR A 535 27.91 -23.65 -5.45
CA THR A 535 26.75 -24.54 -5.40
C THR A 535 26.13 -24.70 -6.79
N ASP A 536 25.73 -25.90 -7.18
CA ASP A 536 24.95 -26.11 -8.42
C ASP A 536 23.62 -25.32 -8.33
N PRO A 537 23.35 -24.36 -9.24
CA PRO A 537 22.13 -23.56 -9.18
C PRO A 537 20.84 -24.39 -9.28
N ASN A 538 20.89 -25.60 -9.85
CA ASN A 538 19.74 -26.51 -9.88
C ASN A 538 19.32 -26.99 -8.47
N ALA A 539 20.20 -26.89 -7.48
CA ALA A 539 19.91 -27.21 -6.08
C ALA A 539 19.39 -26.00 -5.28
N LEU A 540 19.44 -24.78 -5.84
CA LEU A 540 19.11 -23.54 -5.14
C LEU A 540 17.62 -23.15 -5.25
N ASN A 541 16.82 -23.82 -6.10
CA ASN A 541 15.41 -23.47 -6.34
C ASN A 541 15.23 -21.97 -6.67
N LEU A 542 15.97 -21.52 -7.69
CA LEU A 542 15.97 -20.12 -8.10
C LEU A 542 14.69 -19.75 -8.84
N GLU A 543 14.16 -18.57 -8.55
CA GLU A 543 13.03 -17.97 -9.24
C GLU A 543 13.43 -16.66 -9.91
N LEU A 544 12.90 -16.41 -11.10
CA LEU A 544 13.14 -15.19 -11.87
C LEU A 544 11.81 -14.48 -12.10
N SER A 545 11.75 -13.16 -11.93
CA SER A 545 10.56 -12.38 -12.27
C SER A 545 10.32 -12.38 -13.79
N VAL A 546 9.09 -12.72 -14.20
CA VAL A 546 8.68 -12.84 -15.60
C VAL A 546 7.54 -11.90 -15.94
N ARG A 547 6.63 -11.63 -14.99
CA ARG A 547 5.42 -10.83 -15.21
C ARG A 547 5.60 -9.41 -14.69
N ASP A 548 4.98 -8.47 -15.38
CA ASP A 548 5.01 -7.05 -14.99
C ASP A 548 4.00 -6.73 -13.90
N PHE A 549 2.84 -7.38 -13.91
CA PHE A 549 1.71 -7.02 -13.05
C PHE A 549 1.17 -8.19 -12.24
N GLY A 550 0.79 -7.94 -10.98
CA GLY A 550 0.03 -8.87 -10.16
C GLY A 550 -1.46 -8.76 -10.43
N ILE A 551 -2.08 -7.72 -9.88
CA ILE A 551 -3.46 -7.35 -10.16
C ILE A 551 -3.45 -6.16 -11.12
N LYS A 552 -4.10 -6.32 -12.26
CA LYS A 552 -4.26 -5.27 -13.25
C LYS A 552 -5.74 -4.92 -13.39
N LEU A 553 -6.14 -3.83 -12.76
CA LEU A 553 -7.45 -3.20 -12.91
C LEU A 553 -7.41 -2.20 -14.07
N ALA A 554 -7.00 -2.70 -15.23
CA ALA A 554 -6.79 -1.95 -16.45
C ALA A 554 -6.83 -2.90 -17.64
N HIS A 555 -7.20 -2.45 -18.83
CA HIS A 555 -7.02 -3.26 -20.03
C HIS A 555 -6.57 -2.42 -21.24
N GLY A 556 -5.61 -2.95 -21.99
CA GLY A 556 -5.12 -2.33 -23.23
C GLY A 556 -6.13 -2.48 -24.37
N GLY A 557 -6.32 -1.41 -25.14
CA GLY A 557 -7.28 -1.35 -26.26
C GLY A 557 -8.72 -1.15 -25.78
N ASP A 558 -9.16 0.10 -25.75
CA ASP A 558 -10.55 0.58 -25.74
C ASP A 558 -11.55 0.01 -24.69
N ILE A 559 -11.12 -0.75 -23.67
CA ILE A 559 -12.01 -1.28 -22.61
C ILE A 559 -11.47 -1.08 -21.18
N GLY A 560 -11.75 0.09 -20.61
CA GLY A 560 -12.42 0.18 -19.31
C GLY A 560 -11.59 0.20 -18.04
N SER A 561 -11.75 1.28 -17.28
CA SER A 561 -11.70 1.34 -15.82
C SER A 561 -12.48 0.20 -15.15
N ARG A 562 -12.10 -0.20 -13.93
CA ARG A 562 -12.85 -1.16 -13.11
C ARG A 562 -13.31 -0.50 -11.83
N SER A 563 -14.51 -0.88 -11.39
CA SER A 563 -15.16 -0.30 -10.22
C SER A 563 -15.75 -1.38 -9.31
N HIS A 564 -15.83 -1.09 -8.02
CA HIS A 564 -16.44 -1.91 -6.99
C HIS A 564 -15.86 -3.33 -6.93
N VAL A 565 -14.53 -3.41 -6.88
CA VAL A 565 -13.77 -4.65 -6.77
C VAL A 565 -12.99 -4.65 -5.46
N ILE A 566 -13.04 -5.78 -4.76
CA ILE A 566 -12.38 -6.00 -3.47
C ILE A 566 -11.39 -7.15 -3.61
N PHE A 567 -10.16 -6.95 -3.15
CA PHE A 567 -9.17 -8.02 -2.95
C PHE A 567 -8.84 -8.12 -1.47
N ASP A 568 -8.94 -9.32 -0.90
CA ASP A 568 -8.75 -9.57 0.53
C ASP A 568 -7.82 -10.77 0.80
N GLY A 569 -6.74 -10.55 1.56
CA GLY A 569 -5.89 -11.62 2.09
C GLY A 569 -4.86 -12.21 1.11
N LEU A 570 -4.56 -11.55 -0.01
CA LEU A 570 -3.60 -12.05 -1.00
C LEU A 570 -2.16 -11.58 -0.72
N SER A 571 -1.20 -12.47 -0.93
CA SER A 571 0.22 -12.13 -1.01
C SER A 571 0.64 -11.95 -2.47
N LEU A 572 1.28 -10.84 -2.83
CA LEU A 572 1.71 -10.49 -4.18
C LEU A 572 3.23 -10.32 -4.22
N THR A 573 3.94 -11.06 -5.08
CA THR A 573 5.41 -11.04 -5.07
C THR A 573 6.08 -11.22 -6.45
N TYR A 574 7.22 -10.56 -6.68
CA TYR A 574 8.13 -10.71 -7.84
C TYR A 574 7.64 -10.12 -9.17
N PHE A 575 7.16 -8.88 -9.18
CA PHE A 575 6.62 -8.22 -10.37
C PHE A 575 7.59 -7.20 -10.96
N ASN A 576 7.86 -7.30 -12.26
CA ASN A 576 8.78 -6.39 -12.97
C ASN A 576 8.28 -4.94 -13.05
N HIS A 577 6.99 -4.68 -12.75
CA HIS A 577 6.43 -3.33 -12.72
C HIS A 577 5.58 -3.10 -11.46
N SER A 578 4.28 -3.40 -11.45
CA SER A 578 3.43 -3.09 -10.29
C SER A 578 2.76 -4.33 -9.72
N ALA A 579 2.77 -4.49 -8.41
CA ALA A 579 1.97 -5.54 -7.79
C ALA A 579 0.46 -5.27 -8.02
N VAL A 580 0.02 -4.02 -7.92
CA VAL A 580 -1.33 -3.58 -8.30
C VAL A 580 -1.25 -2.36 -9.22
N LEU A 581 -1.88 -2.45 -10.39
CA LEU A 581 -2.07 -1.34 -11.32
C LEU A 581 -3.56 -1.04 -11.46
N LEU A 582 -3.96 0.21 -11.21
CA LEU A 582 -5.30 0.73 -11.52
C LEU A 582 -5.16 1.85 -12.54
N GLU A 583 -5.75 1.65 -13.72
CA GLU A 583 -5.80 2.69 -14.75
C GLU A 583 -7.23 3.20 -14.92
N SER A 584 -7.37 4.50 -15.19
CA SER A 584 -8.63 5.08 -15.63
C SER A 584 -8.39 5.89 -16.91
N THR A 585 -9.24 5.72 -17.91
CA THR A 585 -9.13 6.39 -19.21
C THR A 585 -10.46 7.00 -19.59
N ALA A 586 -10.46 8.25 -20.04
CA ALA A 586 -11.70 8.93 -20.43
C ALA A 586 -12.44 8.15 -21.53
N PRO A 587 -13.78 8.12 -21.51
CA PRO A 587 -14.71 8.81 -20.59
C PRO A 587 -15.06 8.00 -19.31
N ARG A 588 -14.18 7.13 -18.83
CA ARG A 588 -14.49 6.12 -17.80
C ARG A 588 -13.87 6.42 -16.44
N PHE A 589 -14.58 6.01 -15.39
CA PHE A 589 -14.20 6.17 -13.98
C PHE A 589 -13.88 4.82 -13.34
N SER A 590 -12.84 4.80 -12.50
CA SER A 590 -12.56 3.69 -11.58
C SER A 590 -12.99 4.12 -10.18
N THR A 591 -13.99 3.44 -9.59
CA THR A 591 -14.47 3.79 -8.25
C THR A 591 -14.76 2.62 -7.33
N GLY A 592 -14.59 2.78 -6.02
CA GLY A 592 -14.96 1.76 -5.03
C GLY A 592 -14.02 0.56 -5.03
N ILE A 593 -12.74 0.78 -5.28
CA ILE A 593 -11.72 -0.29 -5.23
C ILE A 593 -11.24 -0.44 -3.79
N THR A 594 -11.24 -1.67 -3.26
CA THR A 594 -10.74 -1.96 -1.91
C THR A 594 -9.66 -3.03 -1.95
N LEU A 595 -8.50 -2.72 -1.37
CA LEU A 595 -7.41 -3.65 -1.10
C LEU A 595 -7.30 -3.83 0.42
N ASN A 596 -7.49 -5.04 0.90
CA ASN A 596 -7.54 -5.37 2.33
C ASN A 596 -6.61 -6.54 2.67
N ASN A 597 -5.92 -6.47 3.80
CA ASN A 597 -5.08 -7.56 4.30
C ASN A 597 -4.06 -8.11 3.27
N LEU A 598 -3.48 -7.24 2.44
CA LEU A 598 -2.53 -7.67 1.42
C LEU A 598 -1.10 -7.70 1.98
N LYS A 599 -0.29 -8.65 1.49
CA LYS A 599 1.16 -8.66 1.67
C LYS A 599 1.84 -8.47 0.31
N ILE A 600 2.44 -7.32 0.07
CA ILE A 600 3.06 -6.99 -1.23
C ILE A 600 4.57 -6.88 -1.05
N ASN A 601 5.35 -7.69 -1.76
CA ASN A 601 6.81 -7.66 -1.69
C ASN A 601 7.48 -7.78 -3.05
N PHE A 602 8.69 -7.25 -3.21
CA PHE A 602 9.52 -7.45 -4.41
C PHE A 602 8.79 -7.10 -5.72
N ALA A 603 8.45 -5.82 -5.88
CA ALA A 603 7.96 -5.24 -7.12
C ALA A 603 8.66 -3.90 -7.38
N ASP A 604 8.55 -3.36 -8.61
CA ASP A 604 9.03 -2.00 -8.85
C ASP A 604 8.14 -0.96 -8.14
N TYR A 605 6.82 -1.09 -8.30
CA TYR A 605 5.82 -0.33 -7.56
C TYR A 605 4.91 -1.28 -6.78
N GLY A 606 4.53 -0.90 -5.56
CA GLY A 606 3.48 -1.60 -4.81
C GLY A 606 2.13 -1.41 -5.50
N ILE A 607 1.58 -0.21 -5.38
CA ILE A 607 0.31 0.20 -5.98
C ILE A 607 0.52 1.40 -6.89
N TYR A 608 0.06 1.31 -8.13
CA TYR A 608 0.13 2.39 -9.09
C TYR A 608 -1.27 2.80 -9.56
N LEU A 609 -1.69 4.02 -9.22
CA LEU A 609 -2.92 4.65 -9.67
C LEU A 609 -2.63 5.62 -10.81
N TYR A 610 -3.12 5.33 -12.01
CA TYR A 610 -2.84 6.10 -13.21
C TYR A 610 -4.13 6.60 -13.84
N ASN A 611 -4.33 7.92 -13.92
CA ASN A 611 -5.44 8.52 -14.64
C ASN A 611 -4.96 9.14 -15.96
N HIS A 612 -5.38 8.55 -17.08
CA HIS A 612 -5.13 9.08 -18.42
C HIS A 612 -6.04 10.30 -18.65
N SER A 613 -5.46 11.50 -18.68
CA SER A 613 -6.13 12.74 -19.09
C SER A 613 -5.87 13.02 -20.57
N ASN A 614 -6.91 12.94 -21.40
CA ASN A 614 -6.86 13.26 -22.84
C ASN A 614 -7.60 14.58 -23.18
N GLY A 615 -7.72 15.52 -22.23
CA GLY A 615 -8.54 16.74 -22.40
C GLY A 615 -10.04 16.57 -22.19
N GLU A 616 -10.50 15.41 -21.71
CA GLU A 616 -11.91 15.12 -21.45
C GLU A 616 -12.24 15.15 -19.94
N THR A 617 -13.36 15.74 -19.55
CA THR A 617 -13.78 16.01 -18.16
C THR A 617 -14.23 14.79 -17.34
N HIS A 618 -14.10 13.56 -17.86
CA HIS A 618 -14.83 12.40 -17.34
C HIS A 618 -13.96 11.17 -17.01
N SER A 619 -12.65 11.31 -16.78
CA SER A 619 -11.83 10.23 -16.20
C SER A 619 -11.40 10.56 -14.78
N ALA A 620 -11.72 9.68 -13.83
CA ALA A 620 -11.19 9.77 -12.48
C ALA A 620 -11.05 8.42 -11.77
N ILE A 621 -10.12 8.38 -10.82
CA ILE A 621 -10.01 7.35 -9.79
C ILE A 621 -10.54 7.95 -8.48
N THR A 622 -11.56 7.32 -7.87
CA THR A 622 -12.20 7.82 -6.64
C THR A 622 -12.72 6.72 -5.73
N GLN A 623 -12.87 6.93 -4.43
CA GLN A 623 -13.27 5.91 -3.44
C GLN A 623 -12.33 4.68 -3.47
N PHE A 624 -11.02 4.92 -3.47
CA PHE A 624 -10.02 3.86 -3.36
C PHE A 624 -9.67 3.64 -1.89
N THR A 625 -9.71 2.39 -1.42
CA THR A 625 -9.35 2.03 -0.04
C THR A 625 -8.19 1.04 -0.03
N LEU A 626 -7.15 1.34 0.75
CA LEU A 626 -6.09 0.42 1.15
C LEU A 626 -6.07 0.30 2.67
N LYS A 627 -6.20 -0.92 3.19
CA LYS A 627 -6.16 -1.12 4.64
C LYS A 627 -5.54 -2.44 5.10
N ASN A 628 -5.04 -2.44 6.34
CA ASN A 628 -4.54 -3.62 7.05
C ASN A 628 -3.45 -4.39 6.27
N SER A 629 -2.69 -3.70 5.43
CA SER A 629 -1.76 -4.32 4.48
C SER A 629 -0.31 -4.03 4.84
N ASN A 630 0.58 -4.96 4.51
CA ASN A 630 2.03 -4.79 4.61
C ASN A 630 2.60 -4.73 3.18
N ILE A 631 3.33 -3.66 2.87
CA ILE A 631 3.96 -3.45 1.56
C ILE A 631 5.43 -3.12 1.77
N GLY A 632 6.33 -4.01 1.35
CA GLY A 632 7.75 -3.75 1.50
C GLY A 632 8.66 -4.31 0.43
N PHE A 633 9.95 -4.00 0.53
CA PHE A 633 10.98 -4.40 -0.45
C PHE A 633 10.59 -4.01 -1.88
N ILE A 634 10.17 -2.76 -2.04
CA ILE A 634 9.71 -2.19 -3.31
C ILE A 634 10.84 -1.36 -3.92
N ASP A 635 11.23 -1.63 -5.18
CA ASP A 635 12.39 -0.98 -5.78
C ASP A 635 12.19 0.53 -5.97
N SER A 636 10.99 0.98 -6.33
CA SER A 636 10.63 2.39 -6.52
C SER A 636 9.71 2.95 -5.42
N GLN A 637 8.38 2.80 -5.52
CA GLN A 637 7.43 3.42 -4.58
C GLN A 637 6.34 2.43 -4.15
N PHE A 638 5.98 2.41 -2.87
CA PHE A 638 4.89 1.57 -2.39
C PHE A 638 3.53 2.05 -2.91
N MET A 639 3.38 3.36 -3.16
CA MET A 639 2.21 3.92 -3.83
C MET A 639 2.56 5.12 -4.71
N LYS A 640 2.11 5.11 -5.96
CA LYS A 640 2.26 6.24 -6.89
C LYS A 640 0.92 6.67 -7.45
N THR A 641 0.61 7.97 -7.41
CA THR A 641 -0.44 8.57 -8.23
C THR A 641 0.17 9.28 -9.44
N ASN A 642 -0.42 9.08 -10.61
CA ASN A 642 -0.03 9.78 -11.83
C ASN A 642 -1.27 10.34 -12.52
N TYR A 643 -1.27 11.65 -12.67
CA TYR A 643 -2.33 12.43 -13.27
C TYR A 643 -1.75 13.76 -13.77
N ARG A 644 -2.25 14.23 -14.92
CA ARG A 644 -1.94 15.55 -15.48
C ARG A 644 -3.18 16.43 -15.46
N TRP A 645 -3.03 17.64 -14.93
CA TRP A 645 -4.04 18.70 -15.01
C TRP A 645 -3.79 19.56 -16.26
N ASP A 646 -4.66 19.49 -17.27
CA ASP A 646 -4.50 20.19 -18.56
C ASP A 646 -5.37 21.45 -18.70
N GLY A 647 -6.07 21.85 -17.64
CA GLY A 647 -6.92 23.06 -17.59
C GLY A 647 -8.36 22.85 -18.04
N ASN A 648 -8.75 21.63 -18.46
CA ASN A 648 -10.15 21.31 -18.76
C ASN A 648 -10.91 20.67 -17.58
N TYR A 649 -10.23 20.30 -16.49
CA TYR A 649 -10.83 19.64 -15.34
C TYR A 649 -11.36 20.65 -14.34
N THR A 650 -12.47 20.32 -13.66
CA THR A 650 -13.01 21.12 -12.54
C THR A 650 -12.67 20.53 -11.18
N HIS A 651 -12.06 19.34 -11.15
CA HIS A 651 -11.63 18.59 -9.96
C HIS A 651 -10.41 17.71 -10.27
N ALA A 652 -9.72 17.22 -9.24
CA ALA A 652 -8.59 16.31 -9.41
C ALA A 652 -9.03 14.98 -10.05
N GLY A 653 -8.22 14.47 -10.98
CA GLY A 653 -8.47 13.18 -11.64
C GLY A 653 -8.22 11.96 -10.74
N ILE A 654 -7.59 12.17 -9.58
CA ILE A 654 -7.46 11.15 -8.53
C ILE A 654 -7.87 11.82 -7.22
N SER A 655 -8.89 11.27 -6.57
CA SER A 655 -9.41 11.82 -5.32
C SER A 655 -10.01 10.75 -4.41
N ASP A 656 -10.37 11.08 -3.17
CA ASP A 656 -11.09 10.19 -2.24
C ASP A 656 -10.35 8.85 -2.03
N LEU A 657 -9.14 8.99 -1.47
CA LEU A 657 -8.27 7.87 -1.14
C LEU A 657 -8.27 7.65 0.38
N ASN A 658 -8.62 6.44 0.82
CA ASN A 658 -8.60 6.02 2.22
C ASN A 658 -7.48 5.00 2.46
N ILE A 659 -6.43 5.41 3.15
CA ILE A 659 -5.22 4.60 3.39
C ILE A 659 -5.04 4.48 4.90
N GLU A 660 -5.37 3.31 5.44
CA GLU A 660 -5.56 3.12 6.88
C GLU A 660 -4.95 1.83 7.42
N ASN A 661 -4.24 1.90 8.56
CA ASN A 661 -3.70 0.74 9.28
C ASN A 661 -2.75 -0.12 8.42
N ASN A 662 -1.82 0.50 7.68
CA ASN A 662 -0.85 -0.22 6.84
C ASN A 662 0.58 -0.06 7.34
N GLU A 663 1.44 -0.99 6.94
CA GLU A 663 2.88 -0.91 7.14
C GLU A 663 3.60 -0.84 5.79
N PHE A 664 4.52 0.10 5.66
CA PHE A 664 5.28 0.35 4.44
C PHE A 664 6.77 0.37 4.76
N HIS A 665 7.57 -0.51 4.11
CA HIS A 665 8.98 -0.62 4.48
C HIS A 665 9.95 -1.02 3.38
N HIS A 666 11.22 -0.60 3.50
CA HIS A 666 12.30 -0.97 2.58
C HIS A 666 11.98 -0.59 1.13
N VAL A 667 11.77 0.71 0.89
CA VAL A 667 11.26 1.23 -0.39
C VAL A 667 12.25 2.20 -1.01
N GLY A 668 12.47 2.08 -2.33
CA GLY A 668 13.09 3.13 -3.14
C GLY A 668 14.61 3.04 -3.32
N PHE A 669 15.28 2.08 -2.67
CA PHE A 669 16.74 1.94 -2.72
C PHE A 669 17.30 1.51 -4.09
N ARG A 670 16.44 1.08 -5.02
CA ARG A 670 16.82 0.63 -6.38
C ARG A 670 15.87 1.15 -7.45
N ALA A 671 15.34 2.37 -7.27
CA ALA A 671 14.27 2.91 -8.10
C ALA A 671 14.58 2.79 -9.60
N SER A 672 13.55 2.43 -10.38
CA SER A 672 13.65 2.27 -11.83
C SER A 672 13.65 3.62 -12.56
N ASN A 673 13.07 4.65 -11.94
CA ASN A 673 12.97 5.99 -12.51
C ASN A 673 13.80 7.02 -11.71
N SER A 674 14.28 8.03 -12.42
CA SER A 674 15.10 9.14 -11.88
C SER A 674 14.31 10.39 -11.50
N LYS A 675 12.98 10.40 -11.68
CA LYS A 675 12.14 11.62 -11.60
C LYS A 675 11.58 11.87 -10.20
N GLU A 676 11.37 10.78 -9.46
CA GLU A 676 10.87 10.73 -8.08
C GLU A 676 11.36 9.43 -7.40
N GLY A 677 12.52 8.94 -7.86
CA GLY A 677 13.09 7.68 -7.41
C GLY A 677 13.46 7.79 -5.94
N GLY A 678 13.03 6.80 -5.15
CA GLY A 678 13.36 6.73 -3.73
C GLY A 678 12.25 7.16 -2.77
N ASN A 679 11.24 7.92 -3.22
CA ASN A 679 10.11 8.29 -2.37
C ASN A 679 9.32 7.04 -1.97
N GLY A 680 8.83 6.97 -0.74
CA GLY A 680 7.93 5.90 -0.32
C GLY A 680 6.61 5.96 -1.10
N ALA A 681 5.94 7.11 -1.06
CA ALA A 681 4.80 7.41 -1.93
C ALA A 681 4.78 8.84 -2.46
N THR A 682 4.24 9.01 -3.67
CA THR A 682 3.93 10.33 -4.22
C THR A 682 2.45 10.47 -4.57
N PHE A 683 1.80 11.46 -3.95
CA PHE A 683 0.47 11.96 -4.29
C PHE A 683 0.59 13.27 -5.08
N ASN A 684 0.60 13.19 -6.40
CA ASN A 684 0.72 14.35 -7.27
C ASN A 684 -0.66 14.88 -7.68
N LYS A 685 -0.98 16.14 -7.34
CA LYS A 685 -2.26 16.80 -7.70
C LYS A 685 -3.52 16.03 -7.29
N ALA A 686 -3.45 15.24 -6.21
CA ALA A 686 -4.57 14.46 -5.71
C ALA A 686 -5.33 15.23 -4.62
N ASP A 687 -6.63 14.94 -4.47
CA ASP A 687 -7.57 15.64 -3.58
C ASP A 687 -8.27 14.65 -2.63
N LYS A 688 -8.73 15.08 -1.46
CA LYS A 688 -9.49 14.24 -0.50
C LYS A 688 -8.75 12.95 -0.13
N ILE A 689 -7.66 13.07 0.62
CA ILE A 689 -6.87 11.92 1.05
C ILE A 689 -6.96 11.79 2.57
N LYS A 690 -7.37 10.60 3.01
CA LYS A 690 -7.28 10.17 4.40
C LYS A 690 -6.13 9.17 4.52
N PHE A 691 -5.05 9.57 5.19
CA PHE A 691 -3.86 8.75 5.43
C PHE A 691 -3.67 8.61 6.94
N ILE A 692 -4.17 7.52 7.52
CA ILE A 692 -4.24 7.38 8.99
C ILE A 692 -3.70 6.06 9.54
N ASN A 693 -3.15 6.09 10.75
CA ASN A 693 -2.70 4.90 11.49
C ASN A 693 -1.68 4.03 10.71
N ASN A 694 -0.89 4.62 9.80
CA ASN A 694 0.10 3.87 9.03
C ASN A 694 1.49 3.94 9.68
N TYR A 695 2.29 2.91 9.46
CA TYR A 695 3.71 2.87 9.80
C TYR A 695 4.55 2.91 8.53
N VAL A 696 5.33 3.97 8.34
CA VAL A 696 6.20 4.17 7.17
C VAL A 696 7.64 4.19 7.66
N HIS A 697 8.44 3.19 7.26
CA HIS A 697 9.82 3.10 7.73
C HIS A 697 10.81 2.52 6.72
N HIS A 698 12.12 2.74 6.92
CA HIS A 698 13.18 2.28 6.00
C HIS A 698 12.93 2.74 4.54
N ILE A 699 12.94 4.06 4.32
CA ILE A 699 12.65 4.65 3.02
C ILE A 699 13.90 5.37 2.50
N ALA A 700 14.25 5.15 1.23
CA ALA A 700 15.43 5.72 0.63
C ALA A 700 15.41 7.27 0.60
N HIS A 701 14.24 7.86 0.31
CA HIS A 701 14.04 9.32 0.21
C HIS A 701 12.90 9.76 1.14
N ASN A 702 11.96 10.59 0.67
CA ASN A 702 10.84 11.05 1.48
C ASN A 702 9.95 9.85 1.85
N GLY A 703 9.44 9.79 3.09
CA GLY A 703 8.47 8.77 3.46
C GLY A 703 7.20 8.87 2.62
N VAL A 704 6.52 10.03 2.70
CA VAL A 704 5.36 10.35 1.85
C VAL A 704 5.47 11.77 1.32
N LEU A 705 5.18 11.96 0.03
CA LEU A 705 5.23 13.23 -0.67
C LEU A 705 3.84 13.62 -1.21
N PHE A 706 3.31 14.75 -0.76
CA PHE A 706 2.17 15.43 -1.39
C PHE A 706 2.67 16.57 -2.25
N ALA A 707 2.50 16.46 -3.56
CA ALA A 707 3.19 17.31 -4.52
C ALA A 707 2.24 18.11 -5.42
N ARG A 708 2.66 19.35 -5.69
CA ARG A 708 2.14 20.26 -6.71
C ARG A 708 0.62 20.43 -6.58
N ALA A 709 0.15 21.09 -5.53
CA ALA A 709 -1.26 21.50 -5.47
C ALA A 709 -1.69 22.24 -6.75
N HIS A 710 -3.00 22.33 -6.99
CA HIS A 710 -3.54 23.05 -8.13
C HIS A 710 -4.51 24.15 -7.68
N ILE A 711 -4.38 25.32 -8.28
CA ILE A 711 -5.20 26.51 -8.01
C ILE A 711 -5.66 27.08 -9.35
N GLU A 712 -6.94 27.42 -9.44
CA GLU A 712 -7.56 28.12 -10.57
C GLU A 712 -7.84 29.59 -10.21
N SER A 713 -6.77 30.37 -10.04
CA SER A 713 -6.85 31.80 -9.70
C SER A 713 -5.56 32.51 -10.12
N ASP A 714 -5.69 33.75 -10.61
CA ASP A 714 -4.57 34.65 -10.86
C ASP A 714 -4.12 35.41 -9.58
N LEU A 715 -4.85 35.26 -8.48
CA LEU A 715 -4.53 35.90 -7.21
C LEU A 715 -3.37 35.19 -6.52
N THR A 716 -2.41 35.97 -6.03
CA THR A 716 -1.28 35.51 -5.21
C THR A 716 -1.48 35.77 -3.72
N THR A 717 -2.56 36.43 -3.33
CA THR A 717 -2.98 36.58 -1.93
C THR A 717 -4.50 36.50 -1.83
N ASN A 718 -5.04 36.13 -0.66
CA ASN A 718 -6.46 35.98 -0.37
C ASN A 718 -7.19 35.09 -1.39
N ILE A 719 -6.57 33.96 -1.76
CA ILE A 719 -7.09 33.03 -2.75
C ILE A 719 -8.41 32.42 -2.22
N PRO A 720 -9.52 32.50 -2.97
CA PRO A 720 -10.77 31.87 -2.59
C PRO A 720 -10.61 30.36 -2.41
N LYS A 721 -11.19 29.79 -1.35
CA LYS A 721 -11.10 28.35 -1.03
C LYS A 721 -11.56 27.45 -2.18
N ASP A 722 -12.56 27.87 -2.96
CA ASP A 722 -13.10 27.15 -4.12
C ASP A 722 -12.19 27.23 -5.37
N ALA A 723 -11.25 28.18 -5.42
CA ALA A 723 -10.23 28.23 -6.45
C ALA A 723 -9.10 27.22 -6.19
N ILE A 724 -8.90 26.78 -4.95
CA ILE A 724 -7.91 25.76 -4.59
C ILE A 724 -8.51 24.37 -4.88
N LYS A 725 -7.97 23.65 -5.87
CA LYS A 725 -8.58 22.40 -6.38
C LYS A 725 -8.06 21.13 -5.73
N THR A 726 -7.04 21.25 -4.89
CA THR A 726 -6.40 20.14 -4.17
C THR A 726 -6.31 20.45 -2.69
N GLY A 727 -6.74 19.51 -1.87
CA GLY A 727 -6.79 19.64 -0.42
C GLY A 727 -7.63 18.53 0.21
N ASP A 728 -8.36 18.86 1.28
CA ASP A 728 -9.10 17.89 2.10
C ASP A 728 -8.20 16.75 2.58
N LEU A 729 -7.00 17.08 3.06
CA LEU A 729 -6.00 16.10 3.41
C LEU A 729 -6.02 15.90 4.93
N LEU A 730 -6.31 14.67 5.37
CA LEU A 730 -6.21 14.25 6.76
C LEU A 730 -5.06 13.25 6.90
N ILE A 731 -3.96 13.69 7.52
CA ILE A 731 -2.80 12.86 7.84
C ILE A 731 -2.76 12.71 9.36
N ALA A 732 -3.20 11.56 9.88
CA ALA A 732 -3.40 11.39 11.31
C ALA A 732 -2.84 10.09 11.90
N ASN A 733 -2.26 10.14 13.10
CA ASN A 733 -1.86 8.95 13.87
C ASN A 733 -0.83 8.05 13.15
N ASN A 734 -0.02 8.59 12.25
CA ASN A 734 1.00 7.80 11.53
C ASN A 734 2.34 7.85 12.26
N ARG A 735 3.16 6.81 12.07
CA ARG A 735 4.57 6.78 12.47
C ARG A 735 5.43 6.81 11.21
N PHE A 736 6.28 7.83 11.10
CA PHE A 736 7.31 7.97 10.08
C PHE A 736 8.66 7.80 10.76
N GLU A 737 9.42 6.80 10.34
CA GLU A 737 10.67 6.44 11.00
C GLU A 737 11.74 6.03 10.01
N GLN A 738 13.00 6.38 10.25
CA GLN A 738 14.11 5.87 9.41
C GLN A 738 13.86 6.10 7.90
N THR A 739 13.30 7.25 7.56
CA THR A 739 13.20 7.70 6.17
C THR A 739 14.47 8.46 5.80
N CYS A 740 14.66 8.79 4.53
CA CYS A 740 15.85 9.49 4.04
C CYS A 740 17.16 8.72 4.27
N GLN A 741 17.17 7.41 4.01
CA GLN A 741 18.35 6.55 4.21
C GLN A 741 19.32 6.53 3.02
N LEU A 742 18.97 7.14 1.88
CA LEU A 742 19.80 7.20 0.68
C LEU A 742 20.08 8.63 0.20
N THR A 743 19.13 9.55 0.35
CA THR A 743 19.23 10.93 -0.14
C THR A 743 19.16 11.95 0.98
N ALA A 744 19.54 13.21 0.69
CA ALA A 744 19.37 14.35 1.59
C ALA A 744 18.29 15.33 1.07
N ASP A 745 17.97 16.35 1.87
CA ASP A 745 16.92 17.34 1.56
C ASP A 745 15.53 16.69 1.42
N CYS A 746 15.17 15.93 2.46
CA CYS A 746 13.96 15.10 2.45
C CYS A 746 13.38 14.90 3.85
N GLY A 747 12.10 14.52 3.91
CA GLY A 747 11.40 14.35 5.17
C GLY A 747 10.64 13.04 5.34
N GLY A 748 10.26 12.74 6.58
CA GLY A 748 9.31 11.67 6.87
C GLY A 748 7.98 11.91 6.15
N LEU A 749 7.50 13.15 6.22
CA LEU A 749 6.39 13.67 5.43
C LEU A 749 6.80 14.97 4.74
N LYS A 750 6.62 15.05 3.42
CA LYS A 750 6.93 16.24 2.62
C LYS A 750 5.69 16.77 1.88
N PHE A 751 5.48 18.07 1.97
CA PHE A 751 4.62 18.83 1.06
C PHE A 751 5.51 19.64 0.14
N TRP A 752 5.24 19.58 -1.16
CA TRP A 752 6.10 20.23 -2.14
C TRP A 752 5.35 21.00 -3.23
N GLY A 753 5.86 22.19 -3.57
CA GLY A 753 5.42 23.01 -4.69
C GLY A 753 6.54 23.31 -5.70
N GLU A 754 6.16 23.65 -6.94
CA GLU A 754 7.10 24.03 -8.00
C GLU A 754 7.49 25.51 -7.86
N PRO A 755 8.79 25.86 -7.83
CA PRO A 755 9.20 27.25 -7.72
C PRO A 755 8.78 28.10 -8.93
N GLY A 756 8.28 29.32 -8.67
CA GLY A 756 7.90 30.29 -9.70
C GLY A 756 6.48 30.13 -10.28
N GLU A 757 5.74 29.09 -9.86
CA GLU A 757 4.33 28.91 -10.20
C GLU A 757 3.46 29.33 -8.98
N PRO A 758 2.37 30.12 -9.15
CA PRO A 758 1.54 30.61 -8.04
C PRO A 758 0.66 29.52 -7.39
N SER A 759 1.00 28.24 -7.51
CA SER A 759 0.03 27.14 -7.48
C SER A 759 0.12 26.15 -6.32
N HIS A 760 0.71 26.50 -5.16
CA HIS A 760 1.07 25.47 -4.15
C HIS A 760 0.42 25.59 -2.77
N VAL A 761 -0.82 26.09 -2.73
CA VAL A 761 -1.66 26.11 -1.53
C VAL A 761 -2.58 24.89 -1.52
N PHE A 762 -2.60 24.15 -0.41
CA PHE A 762 -3.55 23.07 -0.17
C PHE A 762 -4.70 23.57 0.70
N ARG A 763 -5.96 23.33 0.30
CA ARG A 763 -7.11 23.67 1.15
C ARG A 763 -7.32 22.59 2.23
N ASP A 764 -7.78 22.99 3.41
CA ASP A 764 -8.21 22.08 4.47
C ASP A 764 -7.27 20.89 4.70
N THR A 765 -5.99 21.18 4.96
CA THR A 765 -4.98 20.16 5.24
C THR A 765 -4.67 20.14 6.73
N LEU A 766 -4.86 18.99 7.37
CA LEU A 766 -4.56 18.74 8.78
C LEU A 766 -3.58 17.57 8.94
N VAL A 767 -2.44 17.88 9.53
CA VAL A 767 -1.42 16.92 9.99
C VAL A 767 -1.53 16.83 11.50
N ILE A 768 -2.09 15.74 12.03
CA ILE A 768 -2.42 15.62 13.45
C ILE A 768 -1.94 14.31 14.10
N ASN A 769 -1.34 14.40 15.29
CA ASN A 769 -0.95 13.21 16.06
C ASN A 769 -0.01 12.23 15.31
N ASN A 770 0.88 12.74 14.47
CA ASN A 770 1.89 11.91 13.82
C ASN A 770 3.20 11.90 14.63
N GLN A 771 3.96 10.83 14.47
CA GLN A 771 5.29 10.67 15.03
C GLN A 771 6.31 10.70 13.89
N PHE A 772 7.35 11.53 14.03
CA PHE A 772 8.47 11.62 13.10
C PHE A 772 9.75 11.33 13.86
N SER A 773 10.46 10.29 13.44
CA SER A 773 11.60 9.79 14.21
C SER A 773 12.75 9.32 13.35
N ASN A 774 13.98 9.56 13.80
CA ASN A 774 15.17 9.03 13.13
C ASN A 774 15.21 9.36 11.61
N VAL A 775 14.72 10.54 11.20
CA VAL A 775 14.82 10.99 9.80
C VAL A 775 16.22 11.57 9.59
N ILE A 776 17.05 10.88 8.81
CA ILE A 776 18.51 11.13 8.78
C ILE A 776 18.92 12.05 7.64
N GLY A 777 18.73 11.62 6.39
CA GLY A 777 19.09 12.41 5.22
C GLY A 777 20.58 12.56 4.98
N TRP A 778 21.41 11.55 5.28
CA TRP A 778 22.85 11.59 5.08
C TRP A 778 23.23 11.33 3.62
N THR A 779 24.11 12.16 3.05
CA THR A 779 24.89 11.79 1.86
C THR A 779 26.36 12.12 2.03
N TYR A 780 27.22 11.30 1.39
CA TYR A 780 28.66 11.54 1.37
C TYR A 780 28.99 12.96 0.87
N ILE A 781 28.34 13.40 -0.20
CA ILE A 781 28.67 14.69 -0.82
C ILE A 781 28.22 15.88 0.02
N ALA A 782 27.07 15.80 0.70
CA ALA A 782 26.68 16.83 1.65
C ALA A 782 27.69 16.94 2.80
N GLU A 783 28.16 15.81 3.33
CA GLU A 783 29.18 15.79 4.38
C GLU A 783 30.50 16.43 3.91
N GLN A 784 31.00 16.06 2.73
CA GLN A 784 32.26 16.60 2.18
C GLN A 784 32.19 18.10 1.89
N ARG A 785 31.01 18.62 1.55
CA ARG A 785 30.78 20.04 1.28
C ARG A 785 30.43 20.85 2.52
N GLU A 786 30.37 20.22 3.70
CA GLU A 786 29.85 20.81 4.94
C GLU A 786 28.42 21.36 4.77
N GLY A 787 27.64 20.77 3.87
CA GLY A 787 26.20 20.98 3.76
C GLY A 787 25.50 20.34 4.95
N PHE A 788 24.41 20.96 5.43
CA PHE A 788 23.62 20.47 6.56
C PHE A 788 24.50 20.13 7.78
N SER A 789 24.95 21.15 8.52
CA SER A 789 25.95 20.97 9.58
C SER A 789 25.58 21.70 10.86
N GLY A 790 25.65 20.99 11.99
CA GLY A 790 25.57 21.56 13.32
C GLY A 790 26.90 22.12 13.85
N GLY A 791 27.95 22.16 13.02
CA GLY A 791 29.29 22.62 13.39
C GLY A 791 30.35 21.53 13.24
N ILE A 792 31.61 21.90 13.52
CA ILE A 792 32.80 21.07 13.27
C ILE A 792 32.89 19.79 14.13
N GLN A 793 32.13 19.67 15.22
CA GLN A 793 32.07 18.47 16.07
C GLN A 793 30.66 17.88 16.20
N SER A 794 29.67 18.46 15.52
CA SER A 794 28.32 17.89 15.46
C SER A 794 28.34 16.57 14.70
N ASP A 795 27.49 15.63 15.14
CA ASP A 795 27.38 14.28 14.59
C ASP A 795 26.49 14.23 13.34
N ILE A 796 25.75 15.31 13.06
CA ILE A 796 24.77 15.41 11.95
C ILE A 796 25.35 16.03 10.67
N LYS A 797 26.66 16.02 10.46
CA LYS A 797 27.28 16.61 9.26
C LYS A 797 26.84 15.88 7.98
N GLY A 798 26.36 16.65 7.00
CA GLY A 798 25.87 16.08 5.75
C GLY A 798 24.48 15.48 5.84
N MET A 799 23.75 15.73 6.93
CA MET A 799 22.45 15.11 7.21
C MET A 799 21.31 16.12 7.09
N GLY A 800 20.62 16.09 5.96
CA GLY A 800 19.50 16.98 5.61
C GLY A 800 18.13 16.34 5.80
N GLY A 801 17.92 15.64 6.92
CA GLY A 801 16.68 14.95 7.25
C GLY A 801 15.72 15.78 8.09
N TYR A 802 14.45 15.81 7.69
CA TYR A 802 13.38 16.59 8.33
C TYR A 802 12.23 15.70 8.83
N GLY A 803 11.66 15.96 10.00
CA GLY A 803 10.45 15.24 10.42
C GLY A 803 9.27 15.51 9.49
N LEU A 804 8.70 16.71 9.59
CA LEU A 804 7.77 17.29 8.61
C LEU A 804 8.49 18.38 7.82
N TYR A 805 8.40 18.29 6.49
CA TYR A 805 9.00 19.26 5.57
C TYR A 805 7.95 19.89 4.66
N ILE A 806 7.73 21.18 4.81
CA ILE A 806 6.91 21.98 3.88
C ILE A 806 7.89 22.78 3.03
N ASP A 807 7.93 22.46 1.74
CA ASP A 807 8.89 23.00 0.79
C ASP A 807 8.12 23.65 -0.37
N MET A 808 8.14 24.99 -0.44
CA MET A 808 7.43 25.75 -1.48
C MET A 808 5.90 25.52 -1.47
N ALA A 809 5.30 25.33 -0.30
CA ALA A 809 3.87 25.04 -0.14
C ALA A 809 3.23 25.77 1.05
N ALA A 810 1.91 25.92 1.04
CA ALA A 810 1.13 26.56 2.11
C ALA A 810 -0.28 25.93 2.29
N GLY A 811 -1.05 26.38 3.28
CA GLY A 811 -2.39 25.88 3.61
C GLY A 811 -2.44 24.69 4.57
N ILE A 812 -1.30 24.37 5.21
CA ILE A 812 -1.12 23.19 6.06
C ILE A 812 -1.20 23.57 7.54
N HIS A 813 -2.05 22.85 8.27
CA HIS A 813 -2.23 23.00 9.71
C HIS A 813 -1.68 21.76 10.41
N VAL A 814 -0.80 21.97 11.38
CA VAL A 814 0.02 20.95 12.04
C VAL A 814 -0.27 20.99 13.53
N TYR A 815 -0.94 19.96 14.05
CA TYR A 815 -1.47 19.93 15.40
C TYR A 815 -1.07 18.65 16.16
N ARG A 816 -0.52 18.73 17.37
CA ARG A 816 -0.29 17.53 18.21
C ARG A 816 0.65 16.47 17.65
N ASN A 817 1.63 16.84 16.84
CA ASN A 817 2.63 15.91 16.33
C ASN A 817 3.88 15.89 17.22
N ILE A 818 4.63 14.79 17.16
CA ILE A 818 5.90 14.60 17.87
C ILE A 818 7.00 14.37 16.85
N ALA A 819 8.04 15.19 16.89
CA ALA A 819 9.25 15.01 16.13
C ALA A 819 10.41 14.76 17.09
N TYR A 820 11.05 13.59 17.01
CA TYR A 820 12.12 13.17 17.91
C TYR A 820 13.31 12.63 17.15
N ASN A 821 14.51 13.11 17.49
CA ASN A 821 15.77 12.53 16.99
C ASN A 821 15.91 12.56 15.46
N ASN A 822 15.39 13.61 14.82
CA ASN A 822 15.59 13.87 13.40
C ASN A 822 16.88 14.68 13.19
N ALA A 823 17.60 14.47 12.09
CA ALA A 823 18.92 15.08 11.89
C ALA A 823 18.87 16.63 11.90
N LEU A 824 18.22 17.23 10.90
CA LEU A 824 18.29 18.67 10.70
C LEU A 824 17.19 19.41 11.47
N ALA A 825 15.93 19.04 11.26
CA ALA A 825 14.84 19.67 12.00
C ALA A 825 13.67 18.74 12.30
N GLY A 826 12.98 19.02 13.41
CA GLY A 826 11.69 18.40 13.70
C GLY A 826 10.61 18.85 12.70
N PHE A 827 10.45 20.17 12.56
CA PHE A 827 9.52 20.79 11.62
C PHE A 827 10.25 21.82 10.77
N SER A 828 10.11 21.76 9.45
CA SER A 828 10.74 22.73 8.55
C SER A 828 9.78 23.32 7.54
N PHE A 829 9.83 24.65 7.40
CA PHE A 829 9.07 25.42 6.43
C PHE A 829 10.05 26.24 5.57
N ALA A 830 10.21 25.83 4.32
CA ALA A 830 11.09 26.48 3.34
C ALA A 830 10.24 27.06 2.20
N GLY A 831 10.44 28.34 1.88
CA GLY A 831 9.71 28.98 0.76
C GLY A 831 8.19 29.03 0.96
N ALA A 832 7.73 29.24 2.19
CA ALA A 832 6.31 29.32 2.54
C ALA A 832 5.66 30.61 1.98
N TYR A 833 5.15 30.51 0.75
CA TYR A 833 4.62 31.63 -0.03
C TYR A 833 3.53 32.48 0.65
N GLU A 834 3.43 33.74 0.21
CA GLU A 834 2.40 34.74 0.56
C GLU A 834 0.93 34.27 0.37
N MET A 835 0.72 33.11 -0.25
CA MET A 835 -0.56 32.68 -0.83
C MET A 835 -1.51 31.96 0.12
N GLY A 836 -1.04 31.39 1.24
CA GLY A 836 -1.89 30.62 2.16
C GLY A 836 -1.36 30.50 3.59
N ASP A 837 -2.20 29.97 4.47
CA ASP A 837 -1.95 29.95 5.92
C ASP A 837 -1.07 28.77 6.35
N ILE A 838 -0.25 28.94 7.37
CA ILE A 838 0.49 27.86 8.03
C ILE A 838 0.30 27.97 9.55
N VAL A 839 -0.11 26.88 10.17
CA VAL A 839 -0.30 26.83 11.64
C VAL A 839 0.45 25.63 12.19
N LEU A 840 1.43 25.86 13.06
CA LEU A 840 2.13 24.85 13.85
C LEU A 840 1.75 25.04 15.32
N MET A 841 0.88 24.18 15.82
CA MET A 841 0.28 24.36 17.14
C MET A 841 0.29 23.07 17.98
N HIS A 842 0.65 23.15 19.27
CA HIS A 842 0.63 21.98 20.17
C HIS A 842 1.55 20.83 19.72
N ASN A 843 2.75 21.07 19.20
CA ASN A 843 3.66 19.98 18.77
C ASN A 843 4.85 19.84 19.74
N ILE A 844 5.56 18.72 19.66
CA ILE A 844 6.83 18.50 20.37
C ILE A 844 7.94 18.33 19.35
N ALA A 845 9.02 19.10 19.47
CA ALA A 845 10.25 18.91 18.70
C ALA A 845 11.42 18.69 19.66
N ALA A 846 12.00 17.50 19.62
CA ALA A 846 12.97 17.04 20.61
C ALA A 846 14.21 16.38 19.98
N ASN A 847 15.40 16.72 20.50
CA ASN A 847 16.67 16.07 20.13
C ASN A 847 17.02 16.13 18.62
N SER A 848 16.71 17.23 17.95
CA SER A 848 17.16 17.52 16.58
C SER A 848 18.23 18.61 16.56
N LEU A 849 18.87 18.89 15.41
CA LEU A 849 19.69 20.10 15.33
C LEU A 849 18.84 21.36 15.58
N TYR A 850 17.71 21.45 14.89
CA TYR A 850 16.71 22.50 15.06
C TYR A 850 15.36 21.91 15.49
N GLY A 851 14.66 22.54 16.44
CA GLY A 851 13.27 22.17 16.74
C GLY A 851 12.37 22.55 15.55
N VAL A 852 12.44 23.82 15.17
CA VAL A 852 11.77 24.39 13.99
C VAL A 852 12.80 25.12 13.11
N TYR A 853 12.79 24.83 11.81
CA TYR A 853 13.61 25.53 10.82
C TYR A 853 12.75 26.27 9.81
N LEU A 854 12.86 27.60 9.79
CA LEU A 854 12.15 28.50 8.88
C LEU A 854 13.19 29.11 7.94
N SER A 855 13.05 28.92 6.63
CA SER A 855 13.99 29.47 5.65
C SER A 855 13.29 30.20 4.50
N ASP A 856 13.80 31.39 4.18
CA ASP A 856 13.36 32.22 3.06
C ASP A 856 14.24 31.93 1.85
N TRP A 857 13.65 31.46 0.75
CA TRP A 857 14.31 31.47 -0.55
C TRP A 857 13.73 32.69 -1.28
N GLU A 858 14.51 33.75 -1.47
CA GLU A 858 14.10 35.00 -2.15
C GLU A 858 13.08 35.92 -1.40
N ASP A 859 13.40 36.39 -0.19
CA ASP A 859 12.64 37.44 0.55
C ASP A 859 11.17 37.10 0.96
N ASP A 860 10.71 35.85 0.81
CA ASP A 860 9.30 35.43 0.90
C ASP A 860 8.88 34.65 2.19
N VAL A 861 8.96 35.23 3.39
CA VAL A 861 8.16 34.78 4.57
C VAL A 861 7.05 35.77 4.95
N ASN A 862 6.37 36.26 3.92
CA ASN A 862 5.15 37.04 4.08
C ASN A 862 3.90 36.19 3.81
N SER A 863 3.86 34.92 4.27
CA SER A 863 2.60 34.17 4.32
C SER A 863 1.50 35.07 4.90
N GLN A 864 0.32 35.00 4.30
CA GLN A 864 -0.86 35.72 4.77
C GLN A 864 -1.14 35.50 6.26
N TYR A 865 -0.77 34.33 6.80
CA TYR A 865 -1.02 33.95 8.17
C TYR A 865 -0.13 32.77 8.60
N THR A 866 1.01 33.05 9.24
CA THR A 866 1.83 32.00 9.87
C THR A 866 1.75 32.09 11.39
N ARG A 867 1.44 30.97 12.05
CA ARG A 867 1.33 30.88 13.52
C ARG A 867 2.14 29.69 14.04
N ILE A 868 3.07 29.95 14.96
CA ILE A 868 3.84 28.91 15.67
C ILE A 868 3.58 29.08 17.16
N LEU A 869 2.72 28.23 17.72
CA LEU A 869 2.13 28.43 19.04
C LEU A 869 2.09 27.15 19.88
N ASN A 870 2.23 27.25 21.21
CA ASN A 870 2.01 26.14 22.15
C ASN A 870 2.86 24.89 21.90
N ASN A 871 4.01 25.02 21.23
CA ASN A 871 4.90 23.88 20.99
C ASN A 871 5.87 23.71 22.16
N ILE A 872 6.36 22.47 22.37
CA ILE A 872 7.50 22.19 23.24
C ILE A 872 8.73 21.97 22.35
N LEU A 873 9.74 22.82 22.51
CA LEU A 873 11.00 22.76 21.79
C LEU A 873 12.10 22.45 22.81
N ILE A 874 12.61 21.22 22.77
CA ILE A 874 13.45 20.70 23.86
C ILE A 874 14.70 19.99 23.35
N ASN A 875 15.82 20.22 24.03
CA ASN A 875 17.06 19.46 23.84
C ASN A 875 17.61 19.48 22.39
N ASN A 876 17.31 20.52 21.62
CA ASN A 876 17.83 20.63 20.26
C ASN A 876 19.30 21.11 20.28
N GLU A 877 20.17 20.53 19.46
CA GLU A 877 21.62 20.76 19.52
C GLU A 877 21.99 22.24 19.31
N ALA A 878 21.37 22.87 18.31
CA ALA A 878 21.65 24.25 17.94
C ALA A 878 20.58 25.21 18.44
N TYR A 879 19.36 25.10 17.90
CA TYR A 879 18.29 26.06 18.17
C TYR A 879 16.94 25.40 18.42
N GLY A 880 16.14 25.95 19.32
CA GLY A 880 14.71 25.63 19.39
C GLY A 880 14.02 26.08 18.10
N ILE A 881 14.22 27.34 17.72
CA ILE A 881 13.79 27.90 16.43
C ILE A 881 14.97 28.57 15.74
N LEU A 882 15.21 28.18 14.48
CA LEU A 882 16.03 28.94 13.54
C LEU A 882 15.12 29.59 12.51
N ARG A 883 15.22 30.91 12.38
CA ARG A 883 14.70 31.63 11.23
C ARG A 883 15.86 32.16 10.39
N ASP A 884 15.84 31.84 9.11
CA ASP A 884 16.90 32.10 8.15
C ASP A 884 16.35 32.89 6.97
N GLY A 885 16.69 34.18 6.82
CA GLY A 885 16.17 34.96 5.69
C GLY A 885 16.59 36.43 5.61
N GLY A 886 16.58 37.01 4.40
CA GLY A 886 17.26 38.28 4.09
C GLY A 886 16.65 39.57 4.67
N ASN A 887 15.33 39.60 4.90
CA ASN A 887 14.58 40.82 5.28
C ASN A 887 14.16 40.85 6.77
N ALA A 888 13.94 42.06 7.29
CA ALA A 888 13.43 42.33 8.65
C ALA A 888 11.91 42.54 8.70
N ASP A 889 11.22 42.49 7.56
CA ASP A 889 9.75 42.45 7.50
C ASP A 889 9.27 41.01 7.74
N TYR A 890 8.31 40.87 8.65
CA TYR A 890 7.75 39.58 9.07
C TYR A 890 6.31 39.39 8.61
N GLY A 891 5.76 40.33 7.82
CA GLY A 891 4.38 40.23 7.34
C GLY A 891 3.38 39.95 8.47
N ASN A 892 2.54 38.93 8.29
CA ASN A 892 1.59 38.46 9.32
C ASN A 892 2.06 37.14 9.95
N PHE A 893 3.32 37.08 10.35
CA PHE A 893 3.95 35.99 11.09
C PHE A 893 3.87 36.22 12.61
N MET A 894 3.60 35.16 13.38
CA MET A 894 3.61 35.22 14.85
C MET A 894 4.14 33.93 15.45
N VAL A 895 5.09 34.10 16.38
CA VAL A 895 5.58 33.07 17.30
C VAL A 895 5.17 33.51 18.69
N ASP A 896 4.43 32.69 19.42
CA ASP A 896 4.05 33.00 20.79
C ASP A 896 3.71 31.76 21.59
N HIS A 897 3.78 31.84 22.93
CA HIS A 897 3.42 30.73 23.82
C HIS A 897 4.14 29.40 23.49
N ASN A 898 5.40 29.41 23.06
CA ASN A 898 6.17 28.16 22.95
C ASN A 898 6.96 27.93 24.24
N PHE A 899 7.21 26.66 24.53
CA PHE A 899 7.99 26.22 25.67
C PHE A 899 9.39 25.83 25.22
N TYR A 900 10.41 26.38 25.86
CA TYR A 900 11.81 26.10 25.53
C TYR A 900 12.56 25.52 26.72
N GLU A 901 13.27 24.42 26.49
CA GLU A 901 14.13 23.81 27.50
C GLU A 901 15.37 23.17 26.87
N GLN A 902 16.55 23.46 27.40
CA GLN A 902 17.83 22.84 27.00
C GLN A 902 18.17 22.86 25.50
N ASN A 903 17.65 23.83 24.74
CA ASN A 903 18.11 24.04 23.37
C ASN A 903 19.51 24.67 23.37
N GLY A 904 20.29 24.38 22.34
CA GLY A 904 21.61 24.95 22.16
C GLY A 904 22.68 24.37 23.08
N TRP A 905 22.54 23.11 23.48
CA TRP A 905 23.43 22.46 24.44
C TRP A 905 24.88 22.33 23.93
N ARG A 906 25.12 22.30 22.60
CA ARG A 906 26.48 22.27 22.04
C ARG A 906 26.98 23.67 21.68
N SER A 907 27.85 24.23 22.54
CA SER A 907 28.49 25.53 22.28
C SER A 907 29.39 25.52 21.03
N SER A 908 29.56 26.69 20.39
CA SER A 908 30.51 26.85 19.27
C SER A 908 31.95 26.45 19.63
N SER A 909 32.37 26.70 20.87
CA SER A 909 33.68 26.29 21.40
C SER A 909 33.81 24.79 21.61
N ALA A 910 32.69 24.09 21.80
CA ALA A 910 32.59 22.63 21.80
C ALA A 910 32.28 22.09 20.38
N GLY A 911 32.57 22.89 19.35
CA GLY A 911 32.40 22.53 17.95
C GLY A 911 30.97 22.48 17.44
N GLY A 912 30.00 23.06 18.15
CA GLY A 912 28.64 23.30 17.66
C GLY A 912 28.54 24.54 16.75
N VAL A 913 27.30 24.99 16.51
CA VAL A 913 27.02 26.18 15.70
C VAL A 913 27.39 27.48 16.44
N HIS A 914 27.43 28.59 15.70
CA HIS A 914 27.65 29.91 16.28
C HIS A 914 26.44 30.37 17.12
N LYS A 915 26.66 30.78 18.37
CA LYS A 915 25.60 31.33 19.24
C LYS A 915 24.37 30.42 19.39
N PRO A 916 24.50 29.16 19.82
CA PRO A 916 23.36 28.27 20.02
C PRO A 916 22.42 28.78 21.13
N GLY A 917 21.16 28.30 21.18
CA GLY A 917 20.19 28.68 22.21
C GLY A 917 18.73 28.43 21.85
N ASP A 918 17.80 29.17 22.46
CA ASP A 918 16.36 29.00 22.20
C ASP A 918 15.96 29.47 20.81
N VAL A 919 16.38 30.68 20.41
CA VAL A 919 16.01 31.28 19.12
C VAL A 919 17.20 31.96 18.46
N TYR A 920 17.37 31.72 17.16
CA TYR A 920 18.29 32.47 16.31
C TYR A 920 17.59 32.97 15.05
N ILE A 921 17.81 34.24 14.73
CA ILE A 921 17.27 34.91 13.55
C ILE A 921 18.45 35.39 12.73
N TYR A 922 18.71 34.67 11.66
CA TYR A 922 19.69 35.05 10.66
C TYR A 922 19.06 36.04 9.66
N ARG A 923 19.77 37.12 9.35
CA ARG A 923 19.38 38.17 8.41
C ARG A 923 20.58 38.60 7.55
N ASP A 924 20.46 38.47 6.23
CA ASP A 924 21.58 38.83 5.32
C ASP A 924 21.86 40.33 5.26
N LEU A 925 20.82 41.17 5.31
CA LEU A 925 20.93 42.61 5.03
C LEU A 925 21.02 43.49 6.29
N VAL A 926 20.77 42.92 7.48
CA VAL A 926 20.77 43.63 8.76
C VAL A 926 21.37 42.76 9.87
N ALA A 927 21.49 43.29 11.09
CA ALA A 927 22.07 42.53 12.19
C ALA A 927 21.20 41.30 12.57
N ASN A 928 21.86 40.14 12.68
CA ASN A 928 21.27 38.92 13.23
C ASN A 928 20.85 39.11 14.69
N GLU A 929 19.75 38.49 15.07
CA GLU A 929 19.25 38.47 16.44
C GLU A 929 19.48 37.08 17.05
N HIS A 930 19.93 37.06 18.30
CA HIS A 930 20.21 35.83 19.03
C HIS A 930 19.64 35.92 20.42
N TYR A 931 18.88 34.89 20.77
CA TYR A 931 18.23 34.79 22.06
C TYR A 931 18.59 33.44 22.71
N PRO A 932 19.66 33.41 23.53
CA PRO A 932 20.11 32.20 24.21
C PRO A 932 19.14 31.69 25.27
N SER A 933 18.24 32.54 25.78
CA SER A 933 17.17 32.14 26.71
C SER A 933 15.96 33.07 26.61
N MET A 934 14.78 32.56 26.96
CA MET A 934 13.50 33.29 26.93
C MET A 934 13.48 34.69 27.57
N HIS A 935 14.32 34.98 28.57
CA HIS A 935 14.35 36.31 29.21
C HIS A 935 14.68 37.46 28.21
N GLN A 936 15.25 37.13 27.06
CA GLN A 936 15.65 38.11 26.04
C GLN A 936 14.68 38.17 24.85
N ILE A 937 13.81 37.16 24.67
CA ILE A 937 12.91 37.00 23.51
C ILE A 937 11.68 37.92 23.62
N THR A 938 11.27 38.27 24.85
CA THR A 938 10.06 39.05 25.15
C THR A 938 10.07 40.51 24.65
N ASN A 939 11.15 40.96 23.99
CA ASN A 939 11.29 42.28 23.39
C ASN A 939 10.79 42.37 21.93
N GLY A 940 9.75 41.59 21.57
CA GLY A 940 9.00 41.78 20.32
C GLY A 940 8.87 40.55 19.41
N TRP A 941 9.65 39.48 19.62
CA TRP A 941 9.59 38.27 18.79
C TRP A 941 8.57 37.24 19.32
N GLU A 942 8.62 36.95 20.62
CA GLU A 942 7.68 36.07 21.31
C GLU A 942 7.48 36.58 22.73
N GLN A 943 6.26 37.01 23.05
CA GLN A 943 5.97 37.77 24.27
C GLN A 943 5.62 36.87 25.45
N SER A 944 4.97 35.74 25.16
CA SER A 944 4.33 34.84 26.12
C SER A 944 5.03 33.47 26.19
N GLY A 945 6.19 33.33 25.57
CA GLY A 945 6.98 32.09 25.64
C GLY A 945 7.44 31.78 27.06
N ILE A 946 7.62 30.49 27.35
CA ILE A 946 7.92 29.98 28.70
C ILE A 946 9.27 29.26 28.68
N ASN A 947 10.07 29.51 29.71
CA ASN A 947 11.21 28.67 30.06
C ASN A 947 10.95 28.12 31.47
N GLY A 948 11.08 26.81 31.62
CA GLY A 948 10.77 26.07 32.83
C GLY A 948 11.15 24.60 32.67
N GLN A 949 10.66 23.74 33.55
CA GLN A 949 10.98 22.32 33.52
C GLN A 949 9.83 21.51 32.90
N VAL A 950 10.07 20.92 31.73
CA VAL A 950 9.19 19.94 31.10
C VAL A 950 9.54 18.56 31.65
N LEU A 951 8.58 17.98 32.38
CA LEU A 951 8.73 16.64 32.94
C LEU A 951 7.85 15.68 32.17
N PHE A 952 8.47 14.90 31.28
CA PHE A 952 7.84 13.79 30.59
C PHE A 952 7.87 12.50 31.43
N ALA A 953 6.98 11.56 31.12
CA ALA A 953 6.89 10.27 31.81
C ALA A 953 8.16 9.42 31.61
N ASN A 954 8.75 9.44 30.41
CA ASN A 954 10.05 8.83 30.14
C ASN A 954 10.75 9.55 28.98
N TYR A 955 11.59 10.53 29.27
CA TYR A 955 12.44 11.22 28.29
C TYR A 955 13.82 11.50 28.87
N PRO A 956 14.90 10.91 28.32
CA PRO A 956 16.25 11.11 28.82
C PRO A 956 16.79 12.46 28.34
N LEU A 957 16.59 13.51 29.15
CA LEU A 957 16.98 14.88 28.79
C LEU A 957 18.49 15.05 28.55
N ASP A 958 19.33 14.28 29.25
CA ASP A 958 20.80 14.31 29.11
C ASP A 958 21.31 13.48 27.91
N ASP A 959 20.42 12.77 27.20
CA ASP A 959 20.80 11.94 26.07
C ASP A 959 20.83 12.76 24.78
N HIS A 960 22.05 13.18 24.43
CA HIS A 960 22.36 13.89 23.19
C HIS A 960 22.88 12.96 22.07
N SER A 961 22.79 11.65 22.25
CA SER A 961 23.25 10.72 21.20
C SER A 961 22.33 10.83 19.99
N PHE A 962 22.95 10.94 18.82
CA PHE A 962 22.27 10.94 17.53
C PHE A 962 22.46 9.58 16.85
N GLY A 963 21.44 9.09 16.14
CA GLY A 963 21.44 7.78 15.48
C GLY A 963 20.16 6.99 15.74
N ILE A 964 20.05 5.79 15.16
CA ILE A 964 18.87 4.92 15.33
C ILE A 964 18.83 4.44 16.78
N LYS A 965 17.77 4.80 17.51
CA LYS A 965 17.54 4.37 18.90
C LYS A 965 16.45 3.31 18.94
N PRO A 966 16.67 2.18 19.65
CA PRO A 966 15.68 1.12 19.76
C PRO A 966 14.48 1.50 20.64
N GLN A 967 14.62 2.52 21.52
CA GLN A 967 13.57 2.90 22.47
C GLN A 967 12.98 4.28 22.16
N TRP A 968 11.65 4.31 22.01
CA TRP A 968 10.85 5.52 21.86
C TRP A 968 10.56 6.18 23.22
N PRO A 969 10.87 7.48 23.42
CA PRO A 969 10.53 8.18 24.65
C PRO A 969 9.02 8.36 24.84
N ASP A 970 8.58 8.30 26.09
CA ASP A 970 7.21 8.62 26.48
C ASP A 970 7.08 10.12 26.79
N PHE A 971 6.60 10.87 25.80
CA PHE A 971 6.38 12.31 25.85
C PHE A 971 5.10 12.75 26.59
N ARG A 972 4.43 11.87 27.35
CA ARG A 972 3.30 12.29 28.21
C ARG A 972 3.81 13.19 29.33
N LEU A 973 3.16 14.33 29.52
CA LEU A 973 3.50 15.24 30.62
C LEU A 973 3.14 14.61 31.97
N THR A 974 4.07 14.67 32.92
CA THR A 974 3.78 14.38 34.33
C THR A 974 3.06 15.57 34.97
N ALA A 975 2.26 15.31 36.01
CA ALA A 975 1.51 16.35 36.73
C ALA A 975 2.37 17.46 37.39
N LYS A 976 3.71 17.34 37.35
CA LYS A 976 4.65 18.34 37.87
C LYS A 976 5.25 19.21 36.78
N SER A 977 4.97 18.94 35.51
CA SER A 977 5.53 19.68 34.39
C SER A 977 5.02 21.12 34.38
N ASP A 978 5.92 22.07 34.12
CA ASP A 978 5.57 23.48 33.96
C ASP A 978 4.74 23.76 32.70
N ALA A 979 4.71 22.81 31.76
CA ALA A 979 3.98 22.88 30.50
C ALA A 979 2.45 22.78 30.62
N ILE A 980 1.92 22.36 31.79
CA ILE A 980 0.50 22.09 32.01
C ILE A 980 -0.31 23.39 32.23
N ASP A 981 -1.50 23.48 31.61
CA ASP A 981 -2.52 24.49 31.82
C ASP A 981 -2.04 25.94 31.59
N ARG A 982 -1.27 26.20 30.52
CA ARG A 982 -0.54 27.46 30.34
C ARG A 982 -1.00 28.40 29.21
N THR A 983 -1.93 28.00 28.35
CA THR A 983 -2.23 28.76 27.12
C THR A 983 -3.72 28.96 26.84
N THR A 984 -4.04 30.09 26.20
CA THR A 984 -5.42 30.56 25.94
C THR A 984 -5.64 31.11 24.51
N ASP A 985 -4.79 30.78 23.52
CA ASP A 985 -5.00 31.27 22.14
C ASP A 985 -6.18 30.56 21.47
N LEU A 986 -7.38 31.04 21.84
CA LEU A 986 -8.65 30.48 21.44
C LEU A 986 -8.94 30.70 19.96
N GLU A 987 -8.42 31.77 19.35
CA GLU A 987 -8.72 32.09 17.95
C GLU A 987 -8.06 31.07 17.00
N VAL A 988 -6.75 30.84 17.16
CA VAL A 988 -6.04 29.85 16.34
C VAL A 988 -6.56 28.44 16.60
N TYR A 989 -6.86 28.13 17.86
CA TYR A 989 -7.50 26.87 18.22
C TYR A 989 -8.84 26.63 17.52
N GLN A 990 -9.75 27.62 17.53
CA GLN A 990 -11.04 27.48 16.82
C GLN A 990 -10.85 27.31 15.32
N ARG A 991 -9.82 27.93 14.73
CA ARG A 991 -9.50 27.77 13.31
C ARG A 991 -9.08 26.34 12.96
N VAL A 992 -8.12 25.78 13.70
CA VAL A 992 -7.67 24.38 13.53
C VAL A 992 -8.84 23.43 13.77
N LYS A 993 -9.64 23.69 14.81
CA LYS A 993 -10.83 22.90 15.13
C LYS A 993 -11.86 22.92 14.01
N SER A 994 -12.14 24.08 13.40
CA SER A 994 -13.08 24.18 12.27
C SER A 994 -12.63 23.34 11.08
N ILE A 995 -11.31 23.32 10.78
CA ILE A 995 -10.77 22.46 9.71
C ILE A 995 -10.93 20.98 10.08
N ALA A 996 -10.70 20.62 11.34
CA ALA A 996 -10.93 19.26 11.82
C ALA A 996 -12.41 18.84 11.70
N GLU A 997 -13.35 19.73 12.01
CA GLU A 997 -14.79 19.49 11.85
C GLU A 997 -15.18 19.30 10.37
N ASP A 998 -14.64 20.12 9.47
CA ASP A 998 -14.83 19.97 8.02
C ASP A 998 -14.28 18.61 7.54
N LEU A 999 -13.07 18.24 7.95
CA LEU A 999 -12.44 16.97 7.59
C LEU A 999 -13.14 15.75 8.21
N GLU A 1000 -13.66 15.85 9.42
CA GLU A 1000 -14.49 14.81 10.05
C GLU A 1000 -15.74 14.56 9.22
N ALA A 1001 -16.38 15.62 8.71
CA ALA A 1001 -17.54 15.51 7.82
C ALA A 1001 -17.19 14.90 6.45
N ILE A 1002 -16.06 15.31 5.86
CA ILE A 1002 -15.61 14.82 4.54
C ILE A 1002 -15.21 13.34 4.62
N HIS A 1003 -14.40 12.98 5.62
CA HIS A 1003 -13.77 11.66 5.73
C HIS A 1003 -14.53 10.68 6.61
N SER A 1004 -15.61 11.13 7.27
CA SER A 1004 -16.37 10.34 8.24
C SER A 1004 -15.47 9.73 9.34
N HIS A 1005 -14.47 10.48 9.79
CA HIS A 1005 -13.51 10.05 10.81
C HIS A 1005 -13.59 10.96 12.04
N PRO A 1006 -13.91 10.43 13.24
CA PRO A 1006 -14.14 11.26 14.42
C PRO A 1006 -12.84 11.90 14.90
N LEU A 1007 -12.78 13.23 14.87
CA LEU A 1007 -11.66 14.02 15.37
C LEU A 1007 -12.04 14.81 16.64
N GLY A 1008 -13.33 14.96 16.94
CA GLY A 1008 -13.83 15.74 18.07
C GLY A 1008 -13.22 15.38 19.45
N SER A 1009 -12.75 14.15 19.66
CA SER A 1009 -12.03 13.75 20.89
C SER A 1009 -10.68 14.44 21.06
N PHE A 1010 -9.99 14.80 19.97
CA PHE A 1010 -8.75 15.57 20.04
C PHE A 1010 -9.01 17.05 20.39
N PHE A 1011 -10.26 17.52 20.23
CA PHE A 1011 -10.66 18.93 20.38
C PHE A 1011 -11.74 19.14 21.46
N GLN A 1012 -11.65 18.48 22.62
CA GLN A 1012 -12.53 18.79 23.75
C GLN A 1012 -11.91 19.81 24.69
N ALA A 1013 -12.62 20.92 24.87
CA ALA A 1013 -12.32 21.95 25.85
C ALA A 1013 -12.81 21.52 27.25
N GLN A 1014 -11.89 21.43 28.22
CA GLN A 1014 -12.23 21.67 29.61
C GLN A 1014 -11.52 22.97 30.05
N GLY A 1015 -12.30 24.04 30.20
CA GLY A 1015 -11.97 25.19 31.07
C GLY A 1015 -10.61 25.89 30.89
N LEU A 1016 -10.54 26.88 29.99
CA LEU A 1016 -9.69 28.08 30.03
C LEU A 1016 -8.15 27.97 30.17
N SER A 1017 -7.52 26.79 30.12
CA SER A 1017 -6.14 26.68 29.63
C SER A 1017 -5.83 25.30 29.07
N MET A 1018 -4.92 25.22 28.10
CA MET A 1018 -4.44 23.97 27.50
C MET A 1018 -2.99 23.68 27.91
N ASP A 1019 -2.54 22.44 27.78
CA ASP A 1019 -1.12 22.08 27.97
C ASP A 1019 -0.29 22.45 26.74
N HIS A 1020 1.00 22.75 26.92
CA HIS A 1020 1.91 22.83 25.77
C HIS A 1020 2.20 21.42 25.22
N GLY A 1021 2.53 21.36 23.93
CA GLY A 1021 2.95 20.14 23.28
C GLY A 1021 1.79 19.25 22.82
N ALA A 1022 2.14 18.01 22.47
CA ALA A 1022 1.28 17.13 21.69
C ALA A 1022 0.25 16.34 22.50
N ILE A 1023 0.47 16.18 23.80
CA ILE A 1023 -0.32 15.30 24.64
C ILE A 1023 -0.79 16.08 25.88
N GLU A 1024 -2.10 16.24 25.98
CA GLU A 1024 -2.74 16.83 27.16
C GLU A 1024 -2.70 15.86 28.35
N SER A 1025 -2.29 16.36 29.50
CA SER A 1025 -2.24 15.64 30.77
C SER A 1025 -3.63 15.20 31.26
N ALA A 1026 -4.70 15.92 30.91
CA ALA A 1026 -6.07 15.53 31.24
C ALA A 1026 -6.56 14.28 30.48
N TYR A 1027 -5.91 13.90 29.37
CA TYR A 1027 -6.28 12.75 28.53
C TYR A 1027 -5.55 11.46 28.90
N LEU A 1028 -4.89 11.42 30.08
CA LEU A 1028 -4.22 10.25 30.66
C LEU A 1028 -5.14 9.03 30.93
N LYS A 1029 -6.40 9.04 30.48
CA LYS A 1029 -7.27 7.85 30.46
C LYS A 1029 -7.49 7.22 29.09
N GLU A 1030 -7.14 7.86 27.96
CA GLU A 1030 -7.51 7.33 26.64
C GLU A 1030 -6.44 7.47 25.54
N TYR A 1031 -5.24 7.97 25.82
CA TYR A 1031 -4.16 8.01 24.82
C TYR A 1031 -3.18 6.84 24.98
N HIS A 1032 -3.39 5.83 24.15
CA HIS A 1032 -2.42 4.77 23.90
C HIS A 1032 -1.96 4.92 22.42
N PRO A 1033 -0.65 4.82 22.10
CA PRO A 1033 -0.17 4.64 20.72
C PRO A 1033 -0.89 3.43 20.10
N PRO A 1034 -1.01 3.29 18.75
CA PRO A 1034 -1.86 2.30 18.08
C PRO A 1034 -1.95 1.01 18.87
N VAL A 1035 -3.10 0.89 19.54
CA VAL A 1035 -3.28 0.05 20.72
C VAL A 1035 -3.24 -1.39 20.24
N LEU A 1036 -2.19 -2.14 20.58
CA LEU A 1036 -2.40 -3.53 20.98
C LEU A 1036 -3.58 -3.47 21.94
N ALA A 1037 -4.71 -4.12 21.62
CA ALA A 1037 -5.99 -3.97 22.34
C ALA A 1037 -5.80 -3.81 23.86
N GLN A 1038 -6.63 -3.03 24.56
CA GLN A 1038 -6.44 -2.79 26.00
C GLN A 1038 -6.28 -4.12 26.77
N GLN A 1039 -5.12 -4.37 27.38
CA GLN A 1039 -4.83 -5.59 28.12
C GLN A 1039 -5.64 -5.65 29.43
N ASN A 1040 -6.18 -6.83 29.74
CA ASN A 1040 -6.79 -7.10 31.04
C ASN A 1040 -5.75 -7.60 32.06
N VAL A 1041 -4.75 -8.37 31.61
CA VAL A 1041 -3.68 -8.91 32.45
C VAL A 1041 -2.34 -8.79 31.74
N GLU A 1042 -1.33 -8.32 32.47
CA GLU A 1042 0.08 -8.25 32.12
C GLU A 1042 0.87 -8.59 33.39
N LEU A 1043 1.43 -9.81 33.45
CA LEU A 1043 2.38 -10.20 34.50
C LEU A 1043 3.75 -10.30 33.85
N LYS A 1044 4.63 -9.33 34.16
CA LYS A 1044 6.02 -9.32 33.67
C LYS A 1044 6.87 -10.44 34.25
N LEU A 1045 6.55 -10.88 35.46
CA LEU A 1045 7.28 -11.95 36.17
C LEU A 1045 8.76 -11.64 36.46
N ASP A 1046 9.09 -10.35 36.59
CA ASP A 1046 10.44 -9.81 36.79
C ASP A 1046 10.74 -9.43 38.26
N GLU A 1047 9.86 -9.78 39.21
CA GLU A 1047 10.09 -9.47 40.60
C GLU A 1047 11.32 -10.19 41.17
N THR A 1048 12.09 -9.50 42.02
CA THR A 1048 13.33 -10.07 42.59
C THR A 1048 13.11 -10.90 43.86
N SER A 1049 11.94 -10.77 44.51
CA SER A 1049 11.59 -11.51 45.73
C SER A 1049 10.09 -11.40 46.06
N GLY A 1050 9.62 -12.28 46.94
CA GLY A 1050 8.24 -12.25 47.45
C GLY A 1050 7.36 -13.38 46.89
N SER A 1051 6.07 -13.31 47.19
CA SER A 1051 5.08 -14.34 46.84
C SER A 1051 3.99 -13.84 45.88
N THR A 1052 4.21 -12.71 45.23
CA THR A 1052 3.21 -12.02 44.40
C THR A 1052 3.86 -11.57 43.10
N ALA A 1053 3.25 -11.95 41.98
CA ALA A 1053 3.46 -11.35 40.66
C ALA A 1053 2.44 -10.24 40.47
N TYR A 1054 2.89 -9.01 40.23
CA TYR A 1054 2.03 -7.84 40.10
C TYR A 1054 1.49 -7.71 38.67
N ASN A 1055 0.21 -7.35 38.57
CA ASN A 1055 -0.40 -7.02 37.29
C ASN A 1055 -0.14 -5.54 36.96
N SER A 1056 0.52 -5.28 35.83
CA SER A 1056 0.71 -3.92 35.30
C SER A 1056 -0.43 -3.45 34.39
N ALA A 1057 -1.36 -4.34 34.04
CA ALA A 1057 -2.53 -4.02 33.25
C ALA A 1057 -3.71 -3.46 34.06
N SER A 1058 -4.83 -3.20 33.39
CA SER A 1058 -5.97 -2.46 33.91
C SER A 1058 -6.81 -3.20 34.99
N ALA A 1059 -6.78 -4.54 35.04
CA ALA A 1059 -7.55 -5.29 36.02
C ALA A 1059 -6.87 -5.34 37.41
N PRO A 1060 -7.60 -5.20 38.52
CA PRO A 1060 -7.04 -5.22 39.87
C PRO A 1060 -6.73 -6.64 40.38
N VAL A 1061 -6.15 -7.50 39.54
CA VAL A 1061 -5.80 -8.89 39.84
C VAL A 1061 -4.32 -9.02 40.18
N LEU A 1062 -3.95 -10.01 40.98
CA LEU A 1062 -2.56 -10.30 41.36
C LEU A 1062 -2.28 -11.79 41.20
N GLY A 1063 -1.09 -12.15 40.73
CA GLY A 1063 -0.63 -13.53 40.69
C GLY A 1063 -0.07 -13.96 42.05
N THR A 1064 -0.72 -14.90 42.74
CA THR A 1064 -0.20 -15.45 44.00
C THR A 1064 0.62 -16.71 43.75
N LEU A 1065 1.87 -16.72 44.20
CA LEU A 1065 2.78 -17.87 44.09
C LEU A 1065 2.42 -18.95 45.13
N ILE A 1066 2.08 -20.16 44.67
CA ILE A 1066 1.78 -21.33 45.50
C ILE A 1066 2.91 -22.34 45.44
N ASN A 1067 3.36 -22.81 46.62
CA ASN A 1067 4.54 -23.66 46.79
C ASN A 1067 5.85 -23.04 46.26
N GLN A 1068 5.88 -21.70 46.17
CA GLN A 1068 7.06 -20.88 45.86
C GLN A 1068 7.81 -21.28 44.56
N PRO A 1069 7.24 -21.04 43.37
CA PRO A 1069 8.05 -20.80 42.18
C PRO A 1069 9.18 -19.79 42.49
N GLN A 1070 10.33 -19.91 41.84
CA GLN A 1070 11.51 -19.10 42.19
C GLN A 1070 11.70 -17.99 41.15
N TRP A 1071 11.85 -16.77 41.63
CA TRP A 1071 12.31 -15.64 40.83
C TRP A 1071 13.74 -15.89 40.35
N ILE A 1072 14.01 -15.61 39.09
CA ILE A 1072 15.35 -15.73 38.49
C ILE A 1072 15.70 -14.45 37.73
N GLU A 1073 16.99 -14.14 37.66
CA GLU A 1073 17.52 -12.95 36.98
C GLU A 1073 17.66 -13.12 35.46
N GLU A 1074 17.36 -14.31 34.92
CA GLU A 1074 17.46 -14.60 33.48
C GLU A 1074 16.06 -14.80 32.90
N GLY A 1075 15.43 -13.71 32.45
CA GLY A 1075 14.18 -13.70 31.69
C GLY A 1075 14.38 -13.50 30.19
N VAL A 1076 13.28 -13.43 29.44
CA VAL A 1076 13.20 -12.82 28.12
C VAL A 1076 13.47 -11.32 28.26
N GLU A 1077 12.81 -10.67 29.22
CA GLU A 1077 13.07 -9.29 29.61
C GLU A 1077 13.33 -9.21 31.12
N ASN A 1078 14.50 -8.71 31.52
CA ASN A 1078 14.92 -8.60 32.93
C ASN A 1078 14.96 -9.94 33.68
N GLY A 1079 13.84 -10.39 34.26
CA GLY A 1079 13.76 -11.56 35.14
C GLY A 1079 12.52 -12.41 34.83
N ALA A 1080 12.47 -13.63 35.36
CA ALA A 1080 11.38 -14.56 35.08
C ALA A 1080 11.06 -15.47 36.27
N LEU A 1081 10.10 -16.37 36.10
CA LEU A 1081 9.69 -17.31 37.14
C LEU A 1081 9.97 -18.77 36.77
N TRP A 1082 10.72 -19.46 37.62
CA TRP A 1082 11.12 -20.87 37.45
C TRP A 1082 10.25 -21.85 38.25
N PHE A 1083 9.94 -23.00 37.61
CA PHE A 1083 9.09 -24.09 38.10
C PHE A 1083 9.80 -25.45 38.00
N ASP A 1084 9.55 -26.36 38.96
CA ASP A 1084 10.33 -27.61 39.14
C ASP A 1084 9.53 -28.92 39.05
N GLN A 1085 8.32 -28.91 38.46
CA GLN A 1085 7.33 -30.01 38.44
C GLN A 1085 6.75 -30.47 39.80
N GLN A 1086 7.17 -29.94 40.95
CA GLN A 1086 6.78 -30.52 42.25
C GLN A 1086 5.48 -29.95 42.83
N THR A 1087 4.62 -29.31 42.01
CA THR A 1087 3.37 -28.57 42.35
C THR A 1087 3.51 -27.06 42.60
N ARG A 1088 4.53 -26.42 42.04
CA ARG A 1088 4.66 -24.95 42.03
C ARG A 1088 3.79 -24.36 40.93
N TYR A 1089 3.03 -23.31 41.24
CA TYR A 1089 2.19 -22.61 40.27
C TYR A 1089 1.85 -21.19 40.73
N VAL A 1090 1.35 -20.35 39.82
CA VAL A 1090 0.78 -19.04 40.13
C VAL A 1090 -0.73 -19.12 39.93
N THR A 1091 -1.52 -18.56 40.84
CA THR A 1091 -2.98 -18.41 40.68
C THR A 1091 -3.38 -16.95 40.66
N LEU A 1092 -4.23 -16.57 39.70
CA LEU A 1092 -4.83 -15.23 39.61
C LEU A 1092 -6.27 -15.20 40.16
N GLY A 1093 -6.75 -16.32 40.72
CA GLY A 1093 -8.13 -16.43 41.20
C GLY A 1093 -9.17 -16.51 40.06
N GLN A 1094 -10.42 -16.17 40.39
CA GLN A 1094 -11.60 -16.35 39.53
C GLN A 1094 -12.19 -15.01 39.07
N ASP A 1095 -11.34 -14.04 38.70
CA ASP A 1095 -11.82 -12.74 38.29
C ASP A 1095 -12.54 -12.78 36.93
N ASN A 1096 -13.51 -11.89 36.74
CA ASN A 1096 -14.26 -11.76 35.49
C ASN A 1096 -13.39 -11.20 34.35
N ALA A 1097 -12.26 -10.55 34.65
CA ALA A 1097 -11.35 -9.98 33.66
C ALA A 1097 -10.77 -11.02 32.67
N PHE A 1098 -10.84 -12.31 33.00
CA PHE A 1098 -10.34 -13.40 32.15
C PHE A 1098 -11.32 -14.59 32.08
N ASP A 1099 -12.60 -14.35 32.40
CA ASP A 1099 -13.70 -15.32 32.32
C ASP A 1099 -14.41 -15.22 30.97
N PHE A 1100 -13.80 -15.83 29.94
CA PHE A 1100 -14.28 -15.76 28.56
C PHE A 1100 -15.17 -16.95 28.19
N ASN A 1101 -16.16 -16.69 27.36
CA ASN A 1101 -16.98 -17.68 26.68
C ASN A 1101 -16.30 -18.11 25.35
N PRO A 1102 -15.80 -19.36 25.24
CA PRO A 1102 -15.06 -19.83 24.06
C PRO A 1102 -15.76 -19.64 22.71
N ALA A 1103 -17.10 -19.69 22.69
CA ALA A 1103 -17.87 -19.58 21.45
C ALA A 1103 -18.35 -18.15 21.14
N LEU A 1104 -18.31 -17.22 22.10
CA LEU A 1104 -18.90 -15.88 21.94
C LEU A 1104 -17.94 -14.72 22.17
N ASP A 1105 -16.91 -14.91 22.99
CA ASP A 1105 -16.03 -13.83 23.39
C ASP A 1105 -14.73 -13.87 22.60
N ASP A 1106 -14.30 -12.69 22.16
CA ASP A 1106 -12.98 -12.49 21.58
C ASP A 1106 -11.94 -12.33 22.69
N PHE A 1107 -10.84 -13.06 22.59
CA PHE A 1107 -9.75 -12.94 23.55
C PHE A 1107 -8.42 -13.45 23.00
N THR A 1108 -7.32 -12.99 23.58
CA THR A 1108 -5.97 -13.49 23.28
C THR A 1108 -5.24 -13.79 24.57
N VAL A 1109 -4.51 -14.90 24.61
CA VAL A 1109 -3.66 -15.33 25.74
C VAL A 1109 -2.26 -15.59 25.21
N SER A 1110 -1.26 -14.90 25.75
CA SER A 1110 0.14 -15.02 25.32
C SER A 1110 1.05 -15.29 26.51
N ILE A 1111 2.06 -16.14 26.33
CA ILE A 1111 3.08 -16.39 27.37
C ILE A 1111 4.41 -16.81 26.76
N TRP A 1112 5.50 -16.24 27.26
CA TRP A 1112 6.85 -16.72 26.98
C TRP A 1112 7.20 -17.91 27.84
N PHE A 1113 7.84 -18.92 27.26
CA PHE A 1113 8.26 -20.11 27.99
C PHE A 1113 9.58 -20.69 27.49
N LYS A 1114 10.30 -21.35 28.40
CA LYS A 1114 11.52 -22.12 28.10
C LYS A 1114 11.50 -23.43 28.87
N THR A 1115 11.59 -24.56 28.18
CA THR A 1115 11.51 -25.88 28.82
C THR A 1115 12.17 -26.98 27.99
N SER A 1116 12.62 -28.04 28.67
CA SER A 1116 13.00 -29.33 28.08
C SER A 1116 11.97 -30.44 28.34
N GLN A 1117 10.85 -30.13 29.01
CA GLN A 1117 9.88 -31.10 29.53
C GLN A 1117 8.45 -30.75 29.10
N SER A 1118 7.49 -31.65 29.38
CA SER A 1118 6.06 -31.37 29.23
C SER A 1118 5.48 -30.68 30.46
N GLY A 1119 4.43 -29.89 30.28
CA GLY A 1119 3.72 -29.23 31.38
C GLY A 1119 2.70 -28.20 30.89
N ALA A 1120 1.81 -27.75 31.78
CA ALA A 1120 0.83 -26.71 31.47
C ALA A 1120 1.45 -25.32 31.64
N LEU A 1121 1.35 -24.47 30.62
CA LEU A 1121 1.89 -23.10 30.65
C LEU A 1121 0.87 -22.17 31.33
N VAL A 1122 -0.35 -22.15 30.81
CA VAL A 1122 -1.48 -21.40 31.34
C VAL A 1122 -2.75 -22.25 31.22
N SER A 1123 -3.65 -22.17 32.22
CA SER A 1123 -4.93 -22.87 32.14
C SER A 1123 -6.06 -22.23 32.93
N LYS A 1124 -7.25 -22.19 32.32
CA LYS A 1124 -8.53 -21.88 32.98
C LYS A 1124 -9.53 -22.99 32.65
N VAL A 1125 -9.50 -24.01 33.50
CA VAL A 1125 -10.15 -25.30 33.23
C VAL A 1125 -10.32 -26.10 34.52
N LYS A 1126 -11.34 -26.96 34.62
CA LYS A 1126 -11.54 -27.87 35.76
C LYS A 1126 -10.77 -29.19 35.62
N SER A 1127 -10.76 -29.80 34.43
CA SER A 1127 -9.98 -30.99 34.09
C SER A 1127 -9.78 -31.11 32.57
N TYR A 1128 -9.05 -32.12 32.09
CA TYR A 1128 -8.65 -32.27 30.68
C TYR A 1128 -9.76 -31.98 29.64
N ASN A 1129 -11.01 -32.39 29.90
CA ASN A 1129 -12.16 -32.17 29.01
C ASN A 1129 -13.39 -31.58 29.72
N GLU A 1130 -13.23 -31.02 30.93
CA GLU A 1130 -14.37 -30.49 31.71
C GLU A 1130 -14.17 -29.01 32.00
N LEU A 1131 -15.18 -28.20 31.63
CA LEU A 1131 -15.19 -26.74 31.78
C LEU A 1131 -13.91 -26.08 31.25
N VAL A 1132 -13.48 -26.49 30.06
CA VAL A 1132 -12.32 -25.92 29.38
C VAL A 1132 -12.72 -24.58 28.77
N GLN A 1133 -12.24 -23.47 29.33
CA GLN A 1133 -12.32 -22.19 28.60
C GLN A 1133 -11.13 -22.07 27.66
N TYR A 1134 -9.92 -22.10 28.23
CA TYR A 1134 -8.69 -22.17 27.45
C TYR A 1134 -7.55 -22.77 28.26
N TYR A 1135 -6.59 -23.40 27.58
CA TYR A 1135 -5.27 -23.68 28.13
C TYR A 1135 -4.21 -23.82 27.04
N LEU A 1136 -2.95 -23.56 27.42
CA LEU A 1136 -1.74 -23.86 26.63
C LEU A 1136 -0.87 -24.88 27.38
N TYR A 1137 -0.36 -25.90 26.70
CA TYR A 1137 0.52 -26.90 27.31
C TYR A 1137 1.52 -27.52 26.32
N VAL A 1138 2.64 -28.02 26.84
CA VAL A 1138 3.63 -28.77 26.06
C VAL A 1138 3.40 -30.28 26.24
N GLY A 1139 3.24 -31.01 25.14
CA GLY A 1139 2.95 -32.45 25.12
C GLY A 1139 4.12 -33.33 25.58
N SER A 1140 3.83 -34.48 26.22
CA SER A 1140 4.86 -35.38 26.75
C SER A 1140 5.39 -36.42 25.75
N VAL A 1141 4.68 -36.64 24.63
CA VAL A 1141 5.01 -37.70 23.66
C VAL A 1141 5.65 -37.11 22.40
N ASP A 1142 4.97 -36.15 21.78
CA ASP A 1142 5.36 -35.48 20.54
C ASP A 1142 6.06 -34.14 20.78
N LYS A 1143 6.05 -33.65 22.03
CA LYS A 1143 6.77 -32.47 22.49
C LYS A 1143 6.31 -31.16 21.84
N LYS A 1144 5.11 -31.17 21.26
CA LYS A 1144 4.52 -30.02 20.59
C LYS A 1144 3.86 -29.08 21.59
N LEU A 1145 3.71 -27.82 21.20
CA LEU A 1145 2.82 -26.88 21.87
C LEU A 1145 1.39 -27.26 21.51
N TYR A 1146 0.50 -27.21 22.48
CA TYR A 1146 -0.92 -27.44 22.30
C TYR A 1146 -1.71 -26.29 22.90
N SER A 1147 -2.73 -25.86 22.18
CA SER A 1147 -3.82 -25.04 22.72
C SER A 1147 -5.11 -25.83 22.77
N LYS A 1148 -5.96 -25.51 23.74
CA LYS A 1148 -7.35 -25.97 23.76
C LYS A 1148 -8.27 -24.81 24.12
N VAL A 1149 -9.36 -24.62 23.37
CA VAL A 1149 -10.41 -23.64 23.62
C VAL A 1149 -11.77 -24.31 23.46
N GLY A 1150 -12.56 -24.36 24.53
CA GLY A 1150 -13.76 -25.19 24.56
C GLY A 1150 -13.44 -26.67 24.34
N ASP A 1151 -14.07 -27.29 23.34
CA ASP A 1151 -13.83 -28.68 22.93
C ASP A 1151 -12.73 -28.86 21.89
N ASP A 1152 -12.23 -27.78 21.30
CA ASP A 1152 -11.24 -27.84 20.21
C ASP A 1152 -9.81 -27.73 20.68
N THR A 1153 -8.95 -28.53 20.07
CA THR A 1153 -7.52 -28.61 20.36
C THR A 1153 -6.71 -28.38 19.09
N LEU A 1154 -5.68 -27.54 19.16
CA LEU A 1154 -4.67 -27.37 18.12
C LEU A 1154 -3.29 -27.76 18.65
N ASN A 1155 -2.35 -28.00 17.74
CA ASN A 1155 -0.95 -28.19 18.09
C ASN A 1155 0.03 -27.60 17.07
N SER A 1156 1.24 -27.28 17.53
CA SER A 1156 2.32 -26.81 16.67
C SER A 1156 2.78 -27.90 15.70
N HIS A 1157 3.38 -27.49 14.58
CA HIS A 1157 3.99 -28.43 13.64
C HIS A 1157 5.36 -28.93 14.13
N ILE A 1158 6.05 -28.15 14.96
CA ILE A 1158 7.38 -28.44 15.53
C ILE A 1158 7.32 -28.77 17.03
N SER A 1159 8.35 -29.45 17.53
CA SER A 1159 8.56 -29.63 18.97
C SER A 1159 9.12 -28.35 19.60
N VAL A 1160 8.71 -28.03 20.82
CA VAL A 1160 9.03 -26.77 21.53
C VAL A 1160 9.72 -26.99 22.88
N ASN A 1161 10.05 -28.24 23.22
CA ASN A 1161 10.71 -28.59 24.47
C ASN A 1161 12.24 -28.72 24.29
N ASP A 1162 12.83 -27.78 23.56
CA ASP A 1162 14.23 -27.81 23.13
C ASP A 1162 15.15 -26.96 24.01
N ASP A 1163 14.64 -26.49 25.15
CA ASP A 1163 15.33 -25.62 26.11
C ASP A 1163 15.67 -24.23 25.54
N LYS A 1164 14.88 -23.72 24.59
CA LYS A 1164 14.91 -22.34 24.09
C LYS A 1164 13.67 -21.56 24.48
N TRP A 1165 13.76 -20.23 24.38
CA TRP A 1165 12.61 -19.34 24.54
C TRP A 1165 11.68 -19.45 23.34
N HIS A 1166 10.39 -19.57 23.64
CA HIS A 1166 9.30 -19.58 22.68
C HIS A 1166 8.14 -18.72 23.19
N LEU A 1167 7.45 -18.06 22.26
CA LEU A 1167 6.19 -17.37 22.57
C LEU A 1167 5.02 -18.25 22.14
N ALA A 1168 4.18 -18.65 23.10
CA ALA A 1168 2.93 -19.33 22.82
C ALA A 1168 1.77 -18.34 22.86
N THR A 1169 1.08 -18.14 21.74
CA THR A 1169 -0.09 -17.26 21.69
C THR A 1169 -1.32 -17.99 21.16
N LEU A 1170 -2.41 -17.85 21.90
CA LEU A 1170 -3.74 -18.31 21.56
C LEU A 1170 -4.63 -17.11 21.27
N VAL A 1171 -5.27 -17.07 20.10
CA VAL A 1171 -6.27 -16.05 19.74
C VAL A 1171 -7.62 -16.72 19.54
N ASN A 1172 -8.69 -16.19 20.12
CA ASN A 1172 -10.07 -16.61 19.85
C ASN A 1172 -10.83 -15.43 19.25
N GLN A 1173 -11.39 -15.61 18.05
CA GLN A 1173 -12.15 -14.59 17.32
C GLN A 1173 -13.48 -15.16 16.86
N ASN A 1174 -14.62 -14.66 17.37
CA ASN A 1174 -15.97 -15.12 17.02
C ASN A 1174 -16.15 -16.66 17.14
N GLY A 1175 -15.49 -17.27 18.13
CA GLY A 1175 -15.47 -18.73 18.31
C GLY A 1175 -14.44 -19.47 17.45
N GLU A 1176 -13.62 -18.79 16.65
CA GLU A 1176 -12.49 -19.36 15.93
C GLU A 1176 -11.22 -19.24 16.77
N HIS A 1177 -10.72 -20.36 17.27
CA HIS A 1177 -9.49 -20.43 18.04
C HIS A 1177 -8.31 -20.69 17.11
N SER A 1178 -7.34 -19.79 17.12
CA SER A 1178 -6.07 -19.85 16.39
C SER A 1178 -4.91 -20.07 17.35
N LEU A 1179 -3.91 -20.83 16.90
CA LEU A 1179 -2.63 -21.01 17.60
C LEU A 1179 -1.51 -20.30 16.83
N TYR A 1180 -0.68 -19.56 17.55
CA TYR A 1180 0.55 -18.98 17.06
C TYR A 1180 1.73 -19.47 17.91
N LEU A 1181 2.89 -19.61 17.28
CA LEU A 1181 4.16 -19.94 17.92
C LEU A 1181 5.22 -18.96 17.40
N ASP A 1182 5.90 -18.27 18.29
CA ASP A 1182 6.99 -17.33 17.95
C ASP A 1182 6.54 -16.23 16.96
N GLY A 1183 5.34 -15.68 17.20
CA GLY A 1183 4.71 -14.68 16.33
C GLY A 1183 4.02 -15.25 15.09
N GLN A 1184 4.29 -16.50 14.75
CA GLN A 1184 3.86 -17.12 13.49
C GLN A 1184 2.56 -17.92 13.65
N PHE A 1185 1.63 -17.74 12.71
CA PHE A 1185 0.37 -18.49 12.66
C PHE A 1185 0.63 -19.98 12.41
N ILE A 1186 0.00 -20.85 13.19
CA ILE A 1186 0.07 -22.31 13.03
C ILE A 1186 -1.18 -22.82 12.32
N ASP A 1187 -2.34 -22.67 12.95
CA ASP A 1187 -3.62 -23.22 12.48
C ASP A 1187 -4.79 -22.59 13.26
N TYR A 1188 -6.03 -22.84 12.83
CA TYR A 1188 -7.24 -22.42 13.54
C TYR A 1188 -8.35 -23.48 13.48
N HIS A 1189 -9.16 -23.58 14.53
CA HIS A 1189 -10.36 -24.43 14.59
C HIS A 1189 -11.55 -23.67 15.22
N THR A 1190 -12.78 -23.98 14.82
CA THR A 1190 -14.01 -23.38 15.35
C THR A 1190 -14.50 -24.08 16.62
N SER A 1191 -14.51 -23.40 17.77
CA SER A 1191 -15.11 -23.84 19.02
C SER A 1191 -16.57 -23.39 19.13
N ASN A 1192 -17.49 -24.35 19.20
CA ASN A 1192 -18.93 -24.08 19.30
C ASN A 1192 -19.48 -24.18 20.73
N ASN A 1193 -18.61 -24.40 21.72
CA ASN A 1193 -19.03 -24.61 23.09
C ASN A 1193 -19.08 -23.32 23.92
N VAL A 1194 -20.27 -23.02 24.43
CA VAL A 1194 -20.46 -21.98 25.44
C VAL A 1194 -20.20 -22.56 26.82
N LEU A 1195 -19.10 -22.14 27.45
CA LEU A 1195 -18.67 -22.62 28.76
C LEU A 1195 -18.31 -21.44 29.67
N SER A 1196 -18.77 -21.50 30.91
CA SER A 1196 -18.31 -20.65 32.01
C SER A 1196 -17.50 -21.51 32.98
N SER A 1197 -16.33 -21.04 33.42
CA SER A 1197 -15.54 -21.75 34.42
C SER A 1197 -15.40 -20.94 35.72
N ASN A 1198 -15.89 -21.51 36.82
CA ASN A 1198 -15.58 -21.02 38.16
C ASN A 1198 -14.23 -21.53 38.69
N THR A 1199 -13.33 -21.92 37.80
CA THR A 1199 -11.96 -22.28 38.16
C THR A 1199 -11.07 -21.05 38.09
N ASP A 1200 -10.05 -21.06 38.94
CA ASP A 1200 -9.03 -20.04 38.83
C ASP A 1200 -8.21 -20.18 37.53
N LEU A 1201 -7.57 -19.08 37.17
CA LEU A 1201 -6.55 -19.03 36.13
C LEU A 1201 -5.20 -19.39 36.77
N LEU A 1202 -4.54 -20.41 36.22
CA LEU A 1202 -3.25 -20.90 36.70
C LEU A 1202 -2.15 -20.69 35.66
N LEU A 1203 -0.97 -20.28 36.11
CA LEU A 1203 0.29 -20.41 35.38
C LEU A 1203 1.12 -21.56 35.96
N GLY A 1204 1.74 -22.35 35.10
CA GLY A 1204 2.63 -23.46 35.49
C GLY A 1204 1.93 -24.71 36.02
N ALA A 1205 0.59 -24.80 35.95
CA ALA A 1205 -0.17 -25.99 36.32
C ALA A 1205 -1.60 -25.99 35.73
N ARG A 1206 -2.30 -27.12 35.87
CA ARG A 1206 -3.72 -27.27 35.53
C ARG A 1206 -4.54 -27.88 36.66
N ARG A 1207 -5.81 -27.51 36.85
CA ARG A 1207 -6.67 -28.16 37.85
C ARG A 1207 -6.94 -29.65 37.58
N HIS A 1208 -7.22 -30.38 38.66
CA HIS A 1208 -7.51 -31.81 38.64
C HIS A 1208 -8.90 -32.11 39.23
N ASN A 1209 -9.94 -31.97 38.41
CA ASN A 1209 -11.34 -32.27 38.71
C ASN A 1209 -11.99 -31.43 39.83
N ASN A 1210 -11.24 -30.51 40.45
CA ASN A 1210 -11.73 -29.57 41.45
C ASN A 1210 -10.86 -28.30 41.45
N ASN A 1211 -11.32 -27.23 42.10
CA ASN A 1211 -10.64 -25.94 42.12
C ASN A 1211 -9.58 -25.81 43.24
N THR A 1212 -9.02 -26.93 43.71
CA THR A 1212 -8.02 -26.96 44.80
C THR A 1212 -6.78 -27.76 44.44
N ASN A 1213 -6.93 -28.90 43.77
CA ASN A 1213 -5.85 -29.80 43.39
C ASN A 1213 -5.34 -29.46 41.99
N VAL A 1214 -4.03 -29.57 41.79
CA VAL A 1214 -3.37 -29.36 40.50
C VAL A 1214 -2.88 -30.69 39.89
N SER A 1215 -2.67 -30.68 38.58
CA SER A 1215 -2.15 -31.74 37.72
C SER A 1215 -1.34 -31.11 36.59
N ILE A 1216 -0.50 -31.91 35.92
CA ILE A 1216 0.37 -31.46 34.81
C ILE A 1216 1.23 -30.24 35.20
N PRO A 1217 2.02 -30.33 36.29
CA PRO A 1217 2.86 -29.22 36.72
C PRO A 1217 3.95 -28.94 35.68
N PHE A 1218 4.28 -27.67 35.49
CA PHE A 1218 5.30 -27.22 34.57
C PHE A 1218 6.71 -27.37 35.14
N ASN A 1219 7.68 -27.62 34.25
CA ASN A 1219 9.11 -27.53 34.53
C ASN A 1219 9.71 -26.55 33.55
N GLY A 1220 10.48 -25.59 34.02
CA GLY A 1220 11.09 -24.59 33.17
C GLY A 1220 10.72 -23.20 33.63
N ILE A 1221 10.81 -22.27 32.70
CA ILE A 1221 10.72 -20.84 32.97
C ILE A 1221 9.51 -20.30 32.21
N LEU A 1222 8.69 -19.49 32.88
CA LEU A 1222 7.64 -18.69 32.25
C LEU A 1222 7.94 -17.22 32.45
N ASP A 1223 7.59 -16.43 31.45
CA ASP A 1223 7.83 -15.00 31.43
C ASP A 1223 6.72 -14.25 30.68
N GLU A 1224 6.61 -12.93 30.90
CA GLU A 1224 5.80 -11.99 30.09
C GLU A 1224 4.40 -12.53 29.70
N PHE A 1225 3.53 -12.72 30.70
CA PHE A 1225 2.19 -13.28 30.53
C PHE A 1225 1.14 -12.21 30.24
N LEU A 1226 0.42 -12.35 29.13
CA LEU A 1226 -0.55 -11.37 28.63
C LEU A 1226 -1.94 -11.97 28.41
N ILE A 1227 -2.99 -11.22 28.76
CA ILE A 1227 -4.38 -11.46 28.34
C ILE A 1227 -5.01 -10.19 27.76
N TYR A 1228 -5.59 -10.34 26.57
CA TYR A 1228 -6.39 -9.33 25.90
C TYR A 1228 -7.86 -9.77 25.85
N PRO A 1229 -8.84 -8.92 26.20
CA PRO A 1229 -10.27 -9.15 25.95
C PRO A 1229 -10.65 -8.82 24.48
N ALA A 1230 -9.76 -9.16 23.56
CA ALA A 1230 -9.93 -8.97 22.13
C ALA A 1230 -9.09 -10.01 21.37
N ALA A 1231 -9.53 -10.34 20.16
CA ALA A 1231 -8.76 -11.11 19.22
C ALA A 1231 -7.66 -10.22 18.62
N LEU A 1232 -6.40 -10.54 18.89
CA LEU A 1232 -5.28 -9.85 18.26
C LEU A 1232 -5.11 -10.34 16.81
N THR A 1233 -4.74 -9.44 15.92
CA THR A 1233 -4.35 -9.80 14.56
C THR A 1233 -3.00 -10.52 14.58
N GLY A 1234 -2.70 -11.30 13.53
CA GLY A 1234 -1.39 -11.94 13.40
C GLY A 1234 -0.23 -10.94 13.46
N TYR A 1235 -0.41 -9.70 12.97
CA TYR A 1235 0.58 -8.63 13.11
C TYR A 1235 0.78 -8.22 14.58
N GLN A 1236 -0.30 -8.04 15.34
CA GLN A 1236 -0.22 -7.70 16.76
C GLN A 1236 0.44 -8.83 17.57
N VAL A 1237 0.20 -10.09 17.22
CA VAL A 1237 0.89 -11.25 17.81
C VAL A 1237 2.38 -11.25 17.45
N GLN A 1238 2.71 -10.95 16.19
CA GLN A 1238 4.11 -10.83 15.74
C GLN A 1238 4.83 -9.65 16.41
N ALA A 1239 4.15 -8.54 16.65
CA ALA A 1239 4.70 -7.39 17.35
C ALA A 1239 5.03 -7.71 18.82
N ILE A 1240 4.18 -8.48 19.52
CA ILE A 1240 4.48 -8.99 20.87
C ILE A 1240 5.71 -9.90 20.87
N TYR A 1241 5.88 -10.73 19.83
CA TYR A 1241 7.08 -11.55 19.71
C TYR A 1241 8.33 -10.70 19.50
N GLN A 1242 8.26 -9.68 18.63
CA GLN A 1242 9.41 -8.85 18.29
C GLN A 1242 9.81 -7.90 19.42
N SER A 1243 8.86 -7.33 20.17
CA SER A 1243 9.16 -6.38 21.24
C SER A 1243 10.03 -6.93 22.36
N SER A 1244 10.11 -8.26 22.49
CA SER A 1244 10.77 -8.96 23.60
C SER A 1244 11.96 -9.82 23.16
N VAL A 1245 12.32 -9.82 21.87
CA VAL A 1245 13.47 -10.58 21.32
C VAL A 1245 14.68 -9.67 21.05
N ASP A 1246 14.49 -8.35 21.11
CA ASP A 1246 15.55 -7.33 21.11
C ASP A 1246 16.07 -7.05 22.53
#